data_AF-A0A662Y1P0-F1
#
_entry.id   AF-A0A662Y1P0-F1
#
_cell.length_a   1.000
_cell.length_b   1.000
_cell.length_c   1.000
_cell.angle_alpha   90.00
_cell.angle_beta   90.00
_cell.angle_gamma   90.00
#
_symmetry.space_group_name_H-M   'P 1'
#
loop_
_entity.id
_entity.type
_entity.pdbx_description
1 polymer ?
#
loop_
_entity_poly.entity_id
_entity_poly.type
_entity_poly.pdbx_seq_one_letter_code
_entity_poly.pdbx_strand_id
1 'polypeptide(L)'
;MKTTSCSLLIVAVVAALLASPAEAMPSFVSRVPNGANVPGAPAIGHTPDWKVRNAFGQAFDAAGKQWTKDLCEADSDTDGQTNGQELGDPCCEWTKKSGVPPRWTEGVSHPGDATKTSDASLWASKRNVVANFAITASLGGLQIPYHLPLPSPSIMELEDALKADALATFARAVRRALGPSASAQKISLAVDASHLVIFELLAYGAGGADFYDQLGIAKLVALHTKAGDVAQIQRQLGLVAASGEHSAAAGAGEQSQSRSAPAVVAVLPPLPTVAKLLADVFRPLEHTPRTCAVLWLPAATSECSLEMERQGVAGFVKQANLSLGLVPVDRGVAALCHDSVFGELYVKGDSRALTEVVKSVLAVEKHTGRRILDVTCHGFFSTRVKKMLELAHRQQQKLKMSREAGRGSDASPGEAGSVGRPMDKLVVIDRMEDPLSMLLTPMTYEGLLDALVGVNHGVVTYEKDEEDAEDEEESGKGRKGSSASSAKDERGAATTQQKVVLNHMDSLYDEIRDVNFNLLISNQLVDIATDLATEVRGNSVGSSVDMPKDSQAAFQKVKALLAKAPHLVKKKRSLAHHLQLVQRIRELSTQLALRGCVETEMTIMSAGKSASSAAAKDVDRFLEEAILRDPPLNLYDVVKLLCLCSLVRGGLKPETLAWYRQQLCHTYGHQILPLLVQLEKLDLLSVENRFDFPRKRKQLVLMCGVLDDEDTRDPKDIHFMFPYTGYAPMSVRLLQDSLGMKFKALAKDPTSSMLSLGSGSGSNSDSRHSMSASTSEMSSAPGQRVDNSAATGGGKRSNVLVYYVGGVTVAELTAIRFLNQRQSEFTFFVAATSVCNGSRLLRAIY
;
A
#
# COMPACT_ATOMS: atom_id res chain seq x y z
N MET A 1 -9.85 62.93 37.57
CA MET A 1 -8.56 63.16 38.26
C MET A 1 -7.54 62.25 37.58
N LYS A 2 -6.83 62.73 36.55
CA LYS A 2 -5.46 63.27 36.63
C LYS A 2 -4.47 62.33 37.34
N THR A 3 -3.70 61.59 36.56
CA THR A 3 -2.24 61.35 36.62
C THR A 3 -1.91 60.75 35.23
N THR A 4 -1.16 61.31 34.26
CA THR A 4 0.06 62.13 34.17
C THR A 4 1.24 61.56 34.95
N SER A 5 2.00 60.66 34.32
CA SER A 5 3.46 60.76 34.17
C SER A 5 4.04 59.55 33.43
N CYS A 6 4.50 59.75 32.20
CA CYS A 6 5.63 59.08 31.52
C CYS A 6 5.44 59.08 30.00
N SER A 7 5.38 60.27 29.39
CA SER A 7 5.34 60.43 27.92
C SER A 7 6.53 61.23 27.38
N LEU A 8 7.63 61.34 28.12
CA LEU A 8 8.80 62.16 27.72
C LEU A 8 10.16 61.47 27.83
N LEU A 9 10.21 60.16 28.12
CA LEU A 9 11.43 59.34 28.00
C LEU A 9 11.47 58.51 26.71
N ILE A 10 10.40 58.54 25.91
CA ILE A 10 10.24 57.76 24.67
C ILE A 10 10.88 58.45 23.46
N VAL A 11 11.34 59.70 23.57
CA VAL A 11 11.92 60.44 22.42
C VAL A 11 13.45 60.58 22.48
N ALA A 12 14.10 60.29 23.62
CA ALA A 12 15.57 60.32 23.73
C ALA A 12 16.25 58.94 23.57
N VAL A 13 15.51 57.83 23.70
CA VAL A 13 16.04 56.47 23.49
C VAL A 13 15.91 56.01 22.04
N VAL A 14 15.04 56.64 21.25
CA VAL A 14 14.82 56.31 19.83
C VAL A 14 15.89 56.91 18.88
N ALA A 15 16.72 57.86 19.35
CA ALA A 15 17.81 58.44 18.56
C ALA A 15 19.21 57.87 18.88
N ALA A 16 19.34 56.99 19.88
CA ALA A 16 20.61 56.31 20.23
C ALA A 16 20.65 54.83 19.79
N LEU A 17 19.61 54.34 19.10
CA LEU A 17 19.53 52.97 18.55
C LEU A 17 19.89 52.88 17.05
N LEU A 18 20.41 53.97 16.44
CA LEU A 18 20.77 54.04 15.02
C LEU A 18 22.27 54.15 14.74
N ALA A 19 23.12 53.70 15.67
CA ALA A 19 24.52 53.46 15.38
C ALA A 19 24.97 52.17 16.09
N SER A 20 24.74 51.03 15.44
CA SER A 20 25.49 49.82 15.78
C SER A 20 26.86 49.90 15.09
N PRO A 21 27.98 49.77 15.82
CA PRO A 21 29.28 49.62 15.18
C PRO A 21 29.26 48.40 14.27
N ALA A 22 29.91 48.49 13.11
CA ALA A 22 30.19 47.36 12.23
C ALA A 22 31.22 46.45 12.91
N GLU A 23 30.77 45.67 13.89
CA GLU A 23 31.53 44.55 14.43
C GLU A 23 31.32 43.34 13.52
N ALA A 24 32.40 42.91 12.86
CA ALA A 24 32.48 41.63 12.16
C ALA A 24 32.32 40.50 13.20
N MET A 25 31.07 40.10 13.44
CA MET A 25 30.73 39.13 14.48
C MET A 25 31.08 37.70 14.02
N PRO A 26 31.80 36.89 14.83
CA PRO A 26 32.07 35.46 14.56
C PRO A 26 30.81 34.60 14.34
N SER A 27 29.63 35.13 14.69
CA SER A 27 28.35 34.43 14.58
C SER A 27 27.91 34.17 13.14
N PHE A 28 28.40 34.92 12.15
CA PHE A 28 28.07 34.69 10.73
C PHE A 28 28.89 33.56 10.11
N VAL A 29 30.13 33.38 10.55
CA VAL A 29 30.99 32.26 10.13
C VAL A 29 30.31 30.92 10.44
N SER A 30 29.64 30.82 11.60
CA SER A 30 28.84 29.64 11.96
C SER A 30 27.54 29.43 11.16
N ARG A 31 27.20 30.33 10.22
CA ARG A 31 26.00 30.25 9.37
C ARG A 31 26.32 29.78 7.95
N VAL A 32 27.58 29.47 7.67
CA VAL A 32 28.09 29.02 6.37
C VAL A 32 28.79 27.66 6.60
N PRO A 33 28.57 26.64 5.75
CA PRO A 33 29.28 25.37 5.86
C PRO A 33 30.79 25.60 5.79
N ASN A 34 31.56 24.93 6.65
CA ASN A 34 33.00 25.10 6.76
C ASN A 34 33.51 26.55 6.89
N GLY A 35 32.66 27.52 7.26
CA GLY A 35 33.04 28.94 7.23
C GLY A 35 34.27 29.29 8.10
N ALA A 36 34.51 28.52 9.16
CA ALA A 36 35.68 28.68 10.04
C ALA A 36 36.88 27.79 9.63
N ASN A 37 36.70 26.92 8.65
CA ASN A 37 37.65 25.87 8.25
C ASN A 37 38.27 26.14 6.86
N VAL A 38 38.08 27.33 6.30
CA VAL A 38 38.71 27.73 5.03
C VAL A 38 40.16 28.22 5.28
N PRO A 39 41.17 27.62 4.62
CA PRO A 39 42.57 27.94 4.86
C PRO A 39 42.90 29.43 4.66
N GLY A 40 43.41 30.06 5.73
CA GLY A 40 43.86 31.46 5.69
C GLY A 40 42.75 32.51 5.63
N ALA A 41 41.48 32.14 5.80
CA ALA A 41 40.34 33.05 5.71
C ALA A 41 39.38 32.96 6.93
N PRO A 42 39.83 33.40 8.12
CA PRO A 42 39.00 33.46 9.34
C PRO A 42 37.70 34.29 9.23
N ALA A 43 37.59 35.20 8.26
CA ALA A 43 36.32 35.81 7.83
C ALA A 43 36.10 35.67 6.33
N ILE A 44 35.48 34.56 5.95
CA ILE A 44 35.24 34.17 4.58
C ILE A 44 34.45 35.18 3.72
N GLY A 45 33.67 36.07 4.33
CA GLY A 45 32.90 37.10 3.63
C GLY A 45 33.63 38.44 3.43
N HIS A 46 34.91 38.54 3.79
CA HIS A 46 35.66 39.80 3.75
C HIS A 46 37.01 39.66 3.04
N THR A 47 37.58 40.79 2.63
CA THR A 47 38.97 40.88 2.17
C THR A 47 39.95 40.59 3.32
N PRO A 48 41.22 40.22 3.06
CA PRO A 48 42.18 39.84 4.11
C PRO A 48 42.45 40.92 5.17
N ASP A 49 42.15 42.19 4.87
CA ASP A 49 42.23 43.33 5.79
C ASP A 49 40.94 43.57 6.59
N TRP A 50 39.91 42.72 6.40
CA TRP A 50 38.62 42.67 7.10
C TRP A 50 37.72 43.90 6.96
N LYS A 51 38.12 44.86 6.13
CA LYS A 51 37.44 46.16 5.99
C LYS A 51 36.32 46.16 4.96
N VAL A 52 36.43 45.33 3.93
CA VAL A 52 35.50 45.30 2.79
C VAL A 52 34.94 43.89 2.62
N ARG A 53 33.69 43.78 2.17
CA ARG A 53 33.09 42.48 1.83
C ARG A 53 33.58 42.03 0.46
N ASN A 54 34.06 40.80 0.36
CA ASN A 54 34.40 40.17 -0.91
C ASN A 54 33.12 39.77 -1.68
N ALA A 55 33.27 39.19 -2.88
CA ALA A 55 32.13 38.87 -3.74
C ALA A 55 31.14 37.90 -3.05
N PHE A 56 31.67 36.86 -2.39
CA PHE A 56 30.87 35.95 -1.55
C PHE A 56 30.14 36.67 -0.41
N GLY A 57 30.81 37.56 0.31
CA GLY A 57 30.21 38.31 1.42
C GLY A 57 29.10 39.26 0.98
N GLN A 58 29.17 39.79 -0.24
CA GLN A 58 28.09 40.58 -0.84
C GLN A 58 26.90 39.69 -1.24
N ALA A 59 27.17 38.53 -1.85
CA ALA A 59 26.14 37.55 -2.18
C ALA A 59 25.43 37.01 -0.90
N PHE A 60 26.19 36.73 0.16
CA PHE A 60 25.64 36.30 1.45
C PHE A 60 24.79 37.38 2.10
N ASP A 61 25.14 38.66 1.97
CA ASP A 61 24.31 39.76 2.46
C ASP A 61 23.00 39.90 1.67
N ALA A 62 23.07 39.79 0.34
CA ALA A 62 21.90 39.80 -0.54
C ALA A 62 20.95 38.63 -0.25
N ALA A 63 21.49 37.47 0.13
CA ALA A 63 20.74 36.30 0.60
C ALA A 63 20.18 36.44 2.04
N GLY A 64 20.21 37.64 2.63
CA GLY A 64 19.70 37.89 3.98
C GLY A 64 20.57 37.30 5.09
N LYS A 65 21.87 37.10 4.84
CA LYS A 65 22.87 36.55 5.78
C LYS A 65 22.53 35.13 6.25
N GLN A 66 22.00 34.32 5.33
CA GLN A 66 21.64 32.91 5.52
C GLN A 66 22.22 32.07 4.37
N TRP A 67 22.60 30.83 4.67
CA TRP A 67 22.98 29.85 3.66
C TRP A 67 21.70 29.35 2.97
N THR A 68 21.31 30.01 1.88
CA THR A 68 20.17 29.63 1.05
C THR A 68 20.62 28.75 -0.11
N LYS A 69 19.69 28.01 -0.70
CA LYS A 69 19.97 27.22 -1.90
C LYS A 69 20.53 28.08 -3.04
N ASP A 70 19.90 29.23 -3.30
CA ASP A 70 20.34 30.16 -4.34
C ASP A 70 21.77 30.67 -4.11
N LEU A 71 22.14 30.93 -2.84
CA LEU A 71 23.52 31.31 -2.52
C LEU A 71 24.48 30.14 -2.69
N CYS A 72 24.08 28.93 -2.30
CA CYS A 72 24.94 27.75 -2.43
C CYS A 72 25.20 27.35 -3.89
N GLU A 73 24.22 27.52 -4.77
CA GLU A 73 24.33 27.24 -6.21
C GLU A 73 24.99 28.39 -6.99
N ALA A 74 25.14 29.57 -6.40
CA ALA A 74 25.84 30.70 -7.00
C ALA A 74 27.36 30.45 -7.05
N ASP A 75 27.98 30.90 -8.14
CA ASP A 75 29.42 31.03 -8.30
C ASP A 75 29.75 32.52 -8.08
N SER A 76 30.20 32.87 -6.87
CA SER A 76 30.27 34.28 -6.44
C SER A 76 31.51 35.01 -6.95
N ASP A 77 32.60 34.30 -7.20
CA ASP A 77 33.85 34.85 -7.72
C ASP A 77 34.12 34.46 -9.18
N THR A 78 33.21 33.73 -9.80
CA THR A 78 33.16 33.41 -11.24
C THR A 78 34.28 32.50 -11.72
N ASP A 79 34.75 31.60 -10.86
CA ASP A 79 35.83 30.66 -11.15
C ASP A 79 35.35 29.34 -11.77
N GLY A 80 34.03 29.16 -11.89
CA GLY A 80 33.36 27.99 -12.43
C GLY A 80 32.95 26.95 -11.39
N GLN A 81 33.20 27.18 -10.11
CA GLN A 81 32.71 26.37 -8.99
C GLN A 81 31.58 27.10 -8.25
N THR A 82 30.61 26.33 -7.75
CA THR A 82 29.58 26.95 -6.90
C THR A 82 30.11 27.11 -5.48
N ASN A 83 29.60 28.10 -4.75
CA ASN A 83 29.92 28.31 -3.33
C ASN A 83 29.76 27.01 -2.51
N GLY A 84 28.76 26.19 -2.86
CA GLY A 84 28.52 24.88 -2.27
C GLY A 84 29.60 23.85 -2.57
N GLN A 85 30.12 23.80 -3.81
CA GLN A 85 31.25 22.93 -4.14
C GLN A 85 32.48 23.33 -3.32
N GLU A 86 32.76 24.61 -3.20
CA GLU A 86 33.94 25.09 -2.51
C GLU A 86 33.88 24.91 -0.99
N LEU A 87 32.68 25.04 -0.41
CA LEU A 87 32.47 24.96 1.04
C LEU A 87 32.02 23.59 1.52
N GLY A 88 32.07 22.58 0.66
CA GLY A 88 31.77 21.20 1.03
C GLY A 88 30.28 20.85 1.13
N ASP A 89 29.41 21.65 0.53
CA ASP A 89 27.97 21.42 0.39
C ASP A 89 27.52 21.50 -1.09
N PRO A 90 28.03 20.65 -2.00
CA PRO A 90 27.74 20.76 -3.43
C PRO A 90 26.28 20.45 -3.80
N CYS A 91 25.51 19.90 -2.86
CA CYS A 91 24.09 19.57 -3.04
C CYS A 91 23.16 20.59 -2.36
N CYS A 92 23.71 21.60 -1.69
CA CYS A 92 22.96 22.65 -0.99
C CYS A 92 22.00 22.09 0.07
N GLU A 93 22.45 21.05 0.76
CA GLU A 93 21.71 20.31 1.78
C GLU A 93 22.07 20.77 3.20
N TRP A 94 23.21 21.45 3.36
CA TRP A 94 23.67 21.89 4.68
C TRP A 94 22.76 22.98 5.24
N THR A 95 22.33 22.80 6.48
CA THR A 95 21.67 23.86 7.24
C THR A 95 22.23 23.91 8.64
N LYS A 96 22.37 25.13 9.19
CA LYS A 96 22.89 25.38 10.55
C LYS A 96 22.19 24.57 11.65
N LYS A 97 20.93 24.15 11.45
CA LYS A 97 20.11 23.43 12.45
C LYS A 97 20.07 21.90 12.26
N SER A 98 20.47 21.37 11.11
CA SER A 98 20.32 19.94 10.79
C SER A 98 21.27 19.01 11.55
N GLY A 99 22.38 19.52 12.07
CA GLY A 99 23.43 18.71 12.67
C GLY A 99 24.19 17.82 11.67
N VAL A 100 23.84 17.87 10.38
CA VAL A 100 24.53 17.17 9.30
C VAL A 100 25.82 17.95 8.99
N PRO A 101 27.01 17.35 9.10
CA PRO A 101 28.24 18.01 8.70
C PRO A 101 28.23 18.26 7.18
N PRO A 102 28.92 19.30 6.67
CA PRO A 102 29.16 19.43 5.24
C PRO A 102 29.75 18.12 4.68
N ARG A 103 29.40 17.82 3.43
CA ARG A 103 29.74 16.56 2.76
C ARG A 103 31.25 16.27 2.73
N TRP A 104 32.07 17.31 2.71
CA TRP A 104 33.47 17.24 3.08
C TRP A 104 33.87 18.45 3.90
N THR A 105 34.88 18.27 4.74
CA THR A 105 35.46 19.32 5.58
C THR A 105 36.92 19.57 5.24
N GLU A 106 37.56 18.71 4.44
CA GLU A 106 38.94 18.85 3.97
C GLU A 106 38.95 19.12 2.47
N GLY A 107 39.91 19.93 2.00
CA GLY A 107 39.98 20.32 0.58
C GLY A 107 38.97 21.40 0.17
N VAL A 108 38.42 22.17 1.13
CA VAL A 108 37.58 23.34 0.87
C VAL A 108 38.39 24.53 0.36
N SER A 109 37.77 25.37 -0.47
CA SER A 109 38.36 26.57 -1.06
C SER A 109 37.59 27.84 -0.70
N HIS A 110 38.02 28.99 -1.22
CA HIS A 110 37.53 30.29 -0.78
C HIS A 110 36.60 30.91 -1.83
N PRO A 111 35.28 30.96 -1.60
CA PRO A 111 34.27 31.30 -2.62
C PRO A 111 34.19 32.78 -3.03
N GLY A 112 35.15 33.57 -2.58
CA GLY A 112 35.30 34.98 -2.92
C GLY A 112 36.68 35.29 -3.50
N ASP A 113 37.44 34.27 -3.90
CA ASP A 113 38.80 34.35 -4.46
C ASP A 113 39.00 33.29 -5.55
N ALA A 114 38.74 33.69 -6.80
CA ALA A 114 38.78 32.84 -7.99
C ALA A 114 40.13 32.14 -8.28
N THR A 115 41.18 32.45 -7.52
CA THR A 115 42.47 31.75 -7.60
C THR A 115 42.52 30.48 -6.75
N LYS A 116 41.51 30.24 -5.90
CA LYS A 116 41.45 29.12 -4.96
C LYS A 116 40.23 28.26 -5.28
N THR A 117 40.49 27.13 -5.94
CA THR A 117 39.47 26.15 -6.34
C THR A 117 39.58 24.86 -5.53
N SER A 118 38.45 24.19 -5.30
CA SER A 118 38.42 22.84 -4.72
C SER A 118 38.65 21.78 -5.82
N ASP A 119 39.06 20.56 -5.42
CA ASP A 119 39.28 19.47 -6.38
C ASP A 119 37.94 18.96 -6.95
N ALA A 120 37.75 19.15 -8.26
CA ALA A 120 36.52 18.77 -8.96
C ALA A 120 36.15 17.28 -8.87
N SER A 121 37.11 16.41 -8.56
CA SER A 121 36.84 14.99 -8.32
C SER A 121 35.92 14.74 -7.10
N LEU A 122 35.89 15.66 -6.13
CA LEU A 122 35.04 15.57 -4.92
C LEU A 122 33.54 15.57 -5.24
N TRP A 123 33.11 16.17 -6.36
CA TRP A 123 31.71 16.19 -6.81
C TRP A 123 31.48 15.58 -8.20
N ALA A 124 32.51 15.05 -8.86
CA ALA A 124 32.40 14.42 -10.17
C ALA A 124 31.56 13.13 -10.19
N SER A 125 31.25 12.51 -9.04
CA SER A 125 30.53 11.23 -8.93
C SER A 125 29.00 11.30 -9.11
N LYS A 126 28.41 12.44 -9.49
CA LYS A 126 26.94 12.62 -9.56
C LYS A 126 26.42 13.30 -10.84
N ARG A 127 26.73 12.76 -12.02
CA ARG A 127 25.92 13.07 -13.24
C ARG A 127 24.87 12.03 -13.61
N ASN A 128 24.76 10.93 -12.89
CA ASN A 128 23.63 10.01 -12.99
C ASN A 128 23.44 9.31 -11.64
N VAL A 129 22.22 8.85 -11.37
CA VAL A 129 21.72 8.28 -10.11
C VAL A 129 21.02 9.31 -9.20
N VAL A 130 19.74 9.49 -9.51
CA VAL A 130 18.68 9.60 -8.52
C VAL A 130 18.78 8.38 -7.60
N ALA A 131 19.09 8.57 -6.31
CA ALA A 131 18.59 7.78 -5.16
C ALA A 131 19.45 7.92 -3.88
N ASN A 132 18.75 7.79 -2.76
CA ASN A 132 19.18 7.29 -1.45
C ASN A 132 19.94 8.23 -0.50
N PHE A 133 19.23 8.68 0.54
CA PHE A 133 19.82 8.91 1.86
C PHE A 133 19.22 7.94 2.87
N ALA A 134 20.07 7.04 3.37
CA ALA A 134 19.88 6.33 4.62
C ALA A 134 20.29 7.25 5.78
N ILE A 135 19.48 7.29 6.84
CA ILE A 135 19.77 8.01 8.07
C ILE A 135 20.36 7.00 9.06
N THR A 136 21.59 7.26 9.51
CA THR A 136 22.12 6.70 10.77
C THR A 136 22.30 7.86 11.74
N ALA A 137 21.49 7.90 12.80
CA ALA A 137 21.69 8.75 13.96
C ALA A 137 21.96 7.86 15.17
N SER A 138 23.11 8.08 15.82
CA SER A 138 23.44 7.55 17.14
C SER A 138 23.12 8.64 18.17
N LEU A 139 22.18 8.38 19.07
CA LEU A 139 22.05 9.10 20.34
C LEU A 139 21.81 8.10 21.47
N GLY A 140 22.63 8.22 22.51
CA GLY A 140 22.60 7.35 23.67
C GLY A 140 21.46 7.66 24.64
N GLY A 141 21.14 6.64 25.44
CA GLY A 141 20.71 6.85 26.83
C GLY A 141 19.22 6.91 27.10
N LEU A 142 18.42 5.98 26.57
CA LEU A 142 17.24 5.42 27.25
C LEU A 142 16.71 4.24 26.41
N GLN A 143 16.61 3.07 27.02
CA GLN A 143 16.45 1.80 26.33
C GLN A 143 14.95 1.52 26.08
N ILE A 144 14.47 1.84 24.88
CA ILE A 144 13.18 1.39 24.33
C ILE A 144 13.50 0.47 23.13
N PRO A 145 13.11 -0.82 23.12
CA PRO A 145 13.48 -1.74 22.06
C PRO A 145 12.47 -1.70 20.91
N TYR A 146 12.49 -0.66 20.07
CA TYR A 146 11.86 -0.68 18.75
C TYR A 146 12.75 0.06 17.75
N HIS A 147 13.85 -0.56 17.32
CA HIS A 147 14.60 -0.10 16.16
C HIS A 147 14.12 -0.92 14.95
N LEU A 148 13.33 -0.31 14.07
CA LEU A 148 12.98 -0.90 12.77
C LEU A 148 14.28 -1.25 12.02
N PRO A 149 14.42 -2.47 11.45
CA PRO A 149 15.45 -2.72 10.46
C PRO A 149 15.14 -1.93 9.19
N LEU A 150 16.05 -1.04 8.81
CA LEU A 150 16.06 -0.41 7.48
C LEU A 150 16.03 -1.51 6.39
N PRO A 151 15.30 -1.31 5.29
CA PRO A 151 15.18 -2.31 4.23
C PRO A 151 16.55 -2.65 3.64
N SER A 152 16.71 -3.90 3.22
CA SER A 152 17.77 -4.24 2.27
C SER A 152 17.48 -3.52 0.94
N PRO A 153 18.45 -2.83 0.33
CA PRO A 153 18.27 -2.06 -0.91
C PRO A 153 17.63 -2.87 -2.06
N SER A 154 17.79 -4.19 -2.06
CA SER A 154 17.23 -5.09 -3.08
C SER A 154 15.70 -5.18 -3.17
N ILE A 155 14.95 -4.80 -2.12
CA ILE A 155 13.47 -4.85 -2.16
C ILE A 155 12.90 -3.62 -2.88
N MET A 156 13.39 -2.43 -2.53
CA MET A 156 12.97 -1.18 -3.19
C MET A 156 13.33 -1.19 -4.68
N GLU A 157 14.51 -1.72 -5.01
CA GLU A 157 14.96 -1.92 -6.39
C GLU A 157 13.98 -2.75 -7.25
N LEU A 158 13.38 -3.81 -6.68
CA LEU A 158 12.41 -4.65 -7.40
C LEU A 158 11.07 -3.93 -7.58
N GLU A 159 10.59 -3.23 -6.56
CA GLU A 159 9.34 -2.46 -6.63
C GLU A 159 9.40 -1.39 -7.72
N ASP A 160 10.49 -0.62 -7.75
CA ASP A 160 10.72 0.41 -8.77
C ASP A 160 10.80 -0.20 -10.17
N ALA A 161 11.47 -1.35 -10.32
CA ALA A 161 11.54 -2.07 -11.59
C ALA A 161 10.17 -2.58 -12.08
N LEU A 162 9.34 -3.11 -11.17
CA LEU A 162 7.99 -3.55 -11.48
C LEU A 162 7.09 -2.36 -11.87
N LYS A 163 7.19 -1.24 -11.14
CA LYS A 163 6.47 0.00 -11.49
C LYS A 163 6.89 0.51 -12.86
N ALA A 164 8.19 0.54 -13.16
CA ALA A 164 8.71 0.94 -14.47
C ALA A 164 8.21 0.02 -15.60
N ASP A 165 8.18 -1.30 -15.39
CA ASP A 165 7.66 -2.26 -16.37
C ASP A 165 6.15 -2.07 -16.63
N ALA A 166 5.35 -1.78 -15.59
CA ALA A 166 3.94 -1.46 -15.73
C ALA A 166 3.73 -0.20 -16.58
N LEU A 167 4.48 0.86 -16.29
CA LEU A 167 4.46 2.13 -17.04
C LEU A 167 4.89 1.96 -18.50
N ALA A 168 5.99 1.25 -18.73
CA ALA A 168 6.46 0.94 -20.08
C ALA A 168 5.46 0.08 -20.85
N THR A 169 4.72 -0.80 -20.17
CA THR A 169 3.67 -1.62 -20.78
C THR A 169 2.45 -0.79 -21.14
N PHE A 170 2.02 0.13 -20.27
CA PHE A 170 0.97 1.09 -20.57
C PHE A 170 1.33 1.95 -21.80
N ALA A 171 2.51 2.57 -21.80
CA ALA A 171 2.96 3.40 -22.92
C ALA A 171 3.03 2.61 -24.24
N ARG A 172 3.50 1.35 -24.21
CA ARG A 172 3.52 0.48 -25.39
C ARG A 172 2.11 0.10 -25.86
N ALA A 173 1.19 -0.17 -24.94
CA ALA A 173 -0.20 -0.51 -25.27
C ALA A 173 -0.92 0.66 -25.94
N VAL A 174 -0.76 1.88 -25.40
CA VAL A 174 -1.28 3.12 -25.99
C VAL A 174 -0.69 3.31 -27.40
N ARG A 175 0.63 3.18 -27.57
CA ARG A 175 1.29 3.31 -28.88
C ARG A 175 0.81 2.25 -29.88
N ARG A 176 0.57 1.02 -29.43
CA ARG A 176 0.04 -0.06 -30.28
C ARG A 176 -1.41 0.22 -30.72
N ALA A 177 -2.21 0.81 -29.85
CA ALA A 177 -3.61 1.11 -30.14
C ALA A 177 -3.77 2.36 -31.02
N LEU A 178 -3.04 3.43 -30.74
CA LEU A 178 -3.18 4.74 -31.42
C LEU A 178 -2.14 5.00 -32.53
N GLY A 179 -1.11 4.16 -32.65
CA GLY A 179 -0.02 4.32 -33.62
C GLY A 179 1.15 5.19 -33.14
N PRO A 180 2.22 5.33 -33.95
CA PRO A 180 3.46 6.02 -33.55
C PRO A 180 3.30 7.53 -33.35
N SER A 181 2.30 8.18 -33.95
CA SER A 181 2.02 9.61 -33.78
C SER A 181 1.40 9.95 -32.40
N ALA A 182 1.05 8.95 -31.60
CA ALA A 182 0.33 9.13 -30.33
C ALA A 182 1.20 9.66 -29.19
N SER A 183 2.53 9.57 -29.27
CA SER A 183 3.44 10.01 -28.19
C SER A 183 3.45 11.53 -27.95
N ALA A 184 2.84 12.32 -28.84
CA ALA A 184 2.74 13.77 -28.74
C ALA A 184 1.30 14.28 -28.49
N GLN A 185 0.29 13.41 -28.49
CA GLN A 185 -1.11 13.80 -28.30
C GLN A 185 -1.56 13.57 -26.86
N LYS A 186 -2.23 14.58 -26.26
CA LYS A 186 -2.90 14.38 -24.98
C LYS A 186 -4.13 13.47 -25.16
N ILE A 187 -4.29 12.46 -24.30
CA ILE A 187 -5.41 11.51 -24.30
C ILE A 187 -6.40 11.78 -23.16
N SER A 188 -7.68 11.50 -23.40
CA SER A 188 -8.68 11.33 -22.35
C SER A 188 -8.73 9.85 -21.98
N LEU A 189 -8.20 9.50 -20.80
CA LEU A 189 -8.15 8.14 -20.30
C LEU A 189 -9.42 7.86 -19.48
N ALA A 190 -10.20 6.89 -19.94
CA ALA A 190 -11.35 6.38 -19.22
C ALA A 190 -10.99 5.02 -18.62
N VAL A 191 -11.17 4.83 -17.32
CA VAL A 191 -10.80 3.59 -16.63
C VAL A 191 -12.03 3.04 -15.93
N ASP A 192 -12.29 1.75 -16.07
CA ASP A 192 -13.33 1.11 -15.28
C ASP A 192 -13.06 1.29 -13.77
N ALA A 193 -14.11 1.58 -13.00
CA ALA A 193 -14.03 1.85 -11.56
C ALA A 193 -13.35 0.72 -10.79
N SER A 194 -13.47 -0.54 -11.23
CA SER A 194 -12.79 -1.68 -10.61
C SER A 194 -11.27 -1.69 -10.80
N HIS A 195 -10.75 -0.98 -11.80
CA HIS A 195 -9.31 -0.90 -12.12
C HIS A 195 -8.69 0.46 -11.80
N LEU A 196 -9.49 1.45 -11.40
CA LEU A 196 -9.01 2.81 -11.12
C LEU A 196 -7.90 2.83 -10.05
N VAL A 197 -8.01 1.94 -9.07
CA VAL A 197 -7.04 1.73 -7.99
C VAL A 197 -5.60 1.52 -8.50
N ILE A 198 -5.43 0.87 -9.66
CA ILE A 198 -4.13 0.60 -10.25
C ILE A 198 -3.43 1.91 -10.63
N PHE A 199 -4.18 2.86 -11.20
CA PHE A 199 -3.62 4.15 -11.60
C PHE A 199 -3.38 5.06 -10.40
N GLU A 200 -4.23 4.98 -9.38
CA GLU A 200 -4.02 5.67 -8.09
C GLU A 200 -2.71 5.20 -7.43
N LEU A 201 -2.44 3.89 -7.42
CA LEU A 201 -1.18 3.32 -6.92
C LEU A 201 0.04 3.72 -7.74
N LEU A 202 -0.06 3.66 -9.08
CA LEU A 202 1.06 4.04 -9.95
C LEU A 202 1.39 5.54 -9.86
N ALA A 203 0.38 6.40 -9.68
CA ALA A 203 0.55 7.85 -9.54
C ALA A 203 1.10 8.25 -8.16
N TYR A 204 0.85 7.43 -7.14
CA TYR A 204 1.29 7.72 -5.78
C TYR A 204 2.83 7.76 -5.69
N GLY A 205 3.35 8.80 -5.03
CA GLY A 205 4.79 9.07 -4.93
C GLY A 205 5.46 9.56 -6.23
N ALA A 206 4.74 9.66 -7.35
CA ALA A 206 5.30 10.00 -8.66
C ALA A 206 4.97 11.44 -9.14
N GLY A 207 4.58 12.34 -8.23
CA GLY A 207 4.26 13.74 -8.55
C GLY A 207 2.78 14.04 -8.82
N GLY A 208 1.87 13.09 -8.55
CA GLY A 208 0.42 13.34 -8.60
C GLY A 208 -0.08 13.71 -10.00
N ALA A 209 -0.45 14.97 -10.24
CA ALA A 209 -0.89 15.43 -11.56
C ALA A 209 0.22 15.35 -12.61
N ASP A 210 1.47 15.61 -12.21
CA ASP A 210 2.64 15.58 -13.10
C ASP A 210 2.88 14.18 -13.67
N PHE A 211 2.55 13.13 -12.90
CA PHE A 211 2.62 11.75 -13.36
C PHE A 211 1.69 11.50 -14.56
N TYR A 212 0.46 12.00 -14.50
CA TYR A 212 -0.51 11.84 -15.59
C TYR A 212 -0.12 12.67 -16.81
N ASP A 213 0.40 13.88 -16.60
CA ASP A 213 0.89 14.73 -17.70
C ASP A 213 2.10 14.10 -18.42
N GLN A 214 3.04 13.47 -17.70
CA GLN A 214 4.15 12.72 -18.29
C GLN A 214 3.69 11.52 -19.15
N LEU A 215 2.57 10.89 -18.79
CA LEU A 215 1.93 9.83 -19.57
C LEU A 215 1.06 10.37 -20.72
N GLY A 216 0.98 11.69 -20.89
CA GLY A 216 0.15 12.34 -21.90
C GLY A 216 -1.34 12.29 -21.60
N ILE A 217 -1.75 12.09 -20.35
CA ILE A 217 -3.16 11.98 -19.95
C ILE A 217 -3.68 13.37 -19.58
N ALA A 218 -4.55 13.96 -20.41
CA ALA A 218 -5.20 15.25 -20.12
C ALA A 218 -6.35 15.13 -19.12
N LYS A 219 -7.06 14.02 -19.12
CA LYS A 219 -8.25 13.80 -18.31
C LYS A 219 -8.34 12.33 -17.93
N LEU A 220 -8.52 12.05 -16.64
CA LEU A 220 -8.85 10.73 -16.12
C LEU A 220 -10.34 10.68 -15.77
N VAL A 221 -11.05 9.66 -16.26
CA VAL A 221 -12.49 9.48 -16.04
C VAL A 221 -12.76 8.08 -15.51
N ALA A 222 -13.47 7.96 -14.39
CA ALA A 222 -13.91 6.68 -13.86
C ALA A 222 -15.22 6.23 -14.51
N LEU A 223 -15.26 5.02 -15.07
CA LEU A 223 -16.42 4.43 -15.72
C LEU A 223 -17.03 3.32 -14.86
N HIS A 224 -18.36 3.29 -14.75
CA HIS A 224 -19.06 2.21 -14.03
C HIS A 224 -19.68 1.24 -15.04
N THR A 225 -18.94 0.23 -15.49
CA THR A 225 -19.42 -0.66 -16.57
C THR A 225 -20.57 -1.60 -16.19
N LYS A 226 -20.78 -1.86 -14.88
CA LYS A 226 -21.85 -2.77 -14.40
C LYS A 226 -23.21 -2.09 -14.22
N ALA A 227 -23.23 -0.80 -13.93
CA ALA A 227 -24.44 -0.05 -13.55
C ALA A 227 -24.60 1.28 -14.30
N GLY A 228 -23.61 1.66 -15.12
CA GLY A 228 -23.58 2.95 -15.78
C GLY A 228 -24.53 3.00 -16.96
N ASP A 229 -25.31 4.08 -17.01
CA ASP A 229 -26.11 4.43 -18.18
C ASP A 229 -25.21 4.93 -19.33
N VAL A 230 -25.51 4.51 -20.55
CA VAL A 230 -24.77 4.87 -21.77
C VAL A 230 -24.70 6.38 -21.93
N ALA A 231 -25.82 7.08 -21.72
CA ALA A 231 -25.89 8.53 -21.87
C ALA A 231 -25.09 9.27 -20.79
N GLN A 232 -25.00 8.72 -19.58
CA GLN A 232 -24.14 9.26 -18.53
C GLN A 232 -22.67 9.11 -18.88
N ILE A 233 -22.25 7.92 -19.35
CA ILE A 233 -20.86 7.65 -19.76
C ILE A 233 -20.46 8.57 -20.94
N GLN A 234 -21.33 8.71 -21.94
CA GLN A 234 -21.11 9.61 -23.07
C GLN A 234 -20.91 11.06 -22.63
N ARG A 235 -21.68 11.55 -21.65
CA ARG A 235 -21.49 12.89 -21.07
C ARG A 235 -20.16 13.03 -20.32
N GLN A 236 -19.79 12.04 -19.50
CA GLN A 236 -18.52 12.05 -18.75
C GLN A 236 -17.29 12.09 -19.67
N LEU A 237 -17.38 11.38 -20.80
CA LEU A 237 -16.36 11.34 -21.85
C LEU A 237 -16.40 12.57 -22.78
N GLY A 238 -17.39 13.45 -22.62
CA GLY A 238 -17.57 14.65 -23.44
C GLY A 238 -17.88 14.30 -24.90
N LEU A 239 -18.67 13.24 -25.13
CA LEU A 239 -19.07 12.78 -26.47
C LEU A 239 -20.39 13.41 -26.93
N VAL A 240 -21.22 13.88 -25.99
CA VAL A 240 -22.52 14.53 -26.23
C VAL A 240 -22.58 15.82 -25.42
N ALA A 241 -23.04 16.91 -26.03
CA ALA A 241 -23.24 18.18 -25.32
C ALA A 241 -24.31 18.03 -24.24
N ALA A 242 -24.13 18.66 -23.07
CA ALA A 242 -25.16 18.72 -22.06
C ALA A 242 -26.41 19.39 -22.68
N SER A 243 -27.48 18.63 -22.84
CA SER A 243 -28.76 19.15 -23.32
C SER A 243 -29.27 20.18 -22.30
N GLY A 244 -29.05 21.47 -22.58
CA GLY A 244 -29.40 22.55 -21.65
C GLY A 244 -28.95 23.97 -22.03
N GLU A 245 -28.08 24.16 -23.02
CA GLU A 245 -27.80 25.49 -23.55
C GLU A 245 -28.18 25.55 -25.03
N HIS A 246 -29.33 26.20 -25.29
CA HIS A 246 -29.73 26.56 -26.64
C HIS A 246 -28.64 27.45 -27.27
N SER A 247 -27.97 26.91 -28.29
CA SER A 247 -27.19 27.68 -29.26
C SER A 247 -28.13 28.63 -30.02
N ALA A 248 -28.33 29.82 -29.48
CA ALA A 248 -28.67 31.02 -30.23
C ALA A 248 -27.41 31.90 -30.30
N ALA A 249 -26.44 31.50 -31.12
CA ALA A 249 -25.34 32.35 -31.56
C ALA A 249 -24.84 31.88 -32.93
N ALA A 250 -25.70 31.96 -33.92
CA ALA A 250 -25.26 32.08 -35.30
C ALA A 250 -24.78 33.53 -35.51
N GLY A 251 -23.47 33.71 -35.67
CA GLY A 251 -22.89 34.95 -36.20
C GLY A 251 -21.84 35.60 -35.30
N ALA A 252 -20.58 35.23 -35.50
CA ALA A 252 -19.42 36.12 -35.57
C ALA A 252 -18.18 35.25 -35.74
N GLY A 253 -17.47 35.41 -36.86
CA GLY A 253 -16.21 34.74 -37.09
C GLY A 253 -15.12 35.32 -36.20
N GLU A 254 -14.33 34.45 -35.58
CA GLU A 254 -12.98 34.75 -35.15
C GLU A 254 -12.17 33.44 -35.08
N GLN A 255 -10.94 33.52 -35.57
CA GLN A 255 -10.01 32.42 -35.75
C GLN A 255 -9.63 31.76 -34.41
N SER A 256 -10.38 30.74 -34.02
CA SER A 256 -9.96 29.78 -33.01
C SER A 256 -9.20 28.65 -33.71
N GLN A 257 -7.88 28.57 -33.49
CA GLN A 257 -7.07 27.44 -33.90
C GLN A 257 -7.75 26.13 -33.47
N SER A 258 -8.05 25.26 -34.42
CA SER A 258 -8.72 23.98 -34.20
C SER A 258 -7.88 23.07 -33.29
N ARG A 259 -8.08 23.14 -31.97
CA ARG A 259 -7.61 22.09 -31.06
C ARG A 259 -8.42 20.83 -31.38
N SER A 260 -7.84 19.87 -32.10
CA SER A 260 -8.46 18.57 -32.31
C SER A 260 -8.80 17.95 -30.95
N ALA A 261 -10.03 17.50 -30.75
CA ALA A 261 -10.43 16.87 -29.50
C ALA A 261 -9.48 15.70 -29.15
N PRO A 262 -9.06 15.56 -27.88
CA PRO A 262 -8.10 14.52 -27.48
C PRO A 262 -8.65 13.13 -27.76
N ALA A 263 -7.78 12.21 -28.18
CA ALA A 263 -8.14 10.81 -28.39
C ALA A 263 -8.71 10.20 -27.10
N VAL A 264 -9.68 9.30 -27.23
CA VAL A 264 -10.30 8.61 -26.08
C VAL A 264 -9.73 7.20 -25.98
N VAL A 265 -9.15 6.88 -24.84
CA VAL A 265 -8.61 5.55 -24.54
C VAL A 265 -9.36 5.00 -23.34
N ALA A 266 -10.04 3.87 -23.51
CA ALA A 266 -10.76 3.18 -22.44
C ALA A 266 -9.97 1.96 -21.93
N VAL A 267 -9.68 1.87 -20.64
CA VAL A 267 -9.07 0.72 -19.97
C VAL A 267 -10.17 -0.09 -19.29
N LEU A 268 -10.47 -1.27 -19.82
CA LEU A 268 -11.68 -2.02 -19.48
C LEU A 268 -11.39 -3.51 -19.23
N PRO A 269 -12.18 -4.19 -18.37
CA PRO A 269 -12.12 -5.63 -18.21
C PRO A 269 -12.61 -6.35 -19.48
N PRO A 270 -12.01 -7.51 -19.85
CA PRO A 270 -12.33 -8.24 -21.07
C PRO A 270 -13.60 -9.09 -20.91
N LEU A 271 -14.75 -8.41 -20.78
CA LEU A 271 -16.06 -9.03 -20.71
C LEU A 271 -16.89 -8.72 -21.97
N PRO A 272 -17.63 -9.68 -22.55
CA PRO A 272 -18.48 -9.42 -23.73
C PRO A 272 -19.55 -8.35 -23.48
N THR A 273 -20.11 -8.30 -22.26
CA THR A 273 -21.06 -7.25 -21.86
C THR A 273 -20.45 -5.86 -21.90
N VAL A 274 -19.17 -5.75 -21.53
CA VAL A 274 -18.41 -4.50 -21.56
C VAL A 274 -18.03 -4.10 -22.99
N ALA A 275 -17.73 -5.08 -23.85
CA ALA A 275 -17.53 -4.84 -25.28
C ALA A 275 -18.79 -4.25 -25.93
N LYS A 276 -19.97 -4.81 -25.62
CA LYS A 276 -21.25 -4.28 -26.08
C LYS A 276 -21.51 -2.85 -25.57
N LEU A 277 -21.33 -2.62 -24.26
CA LEU A 277 -21.49 -1.28 -23.67
C LEU A 277 -20.57 -0.26 -24.35
N LEU A 278 -19.31 -0.62 -24.57
CA LEU A 278 -18.34 0.24 -25.24
C LEU A 278 -18.77 0.56 -26.68
N ALA A 279 -19.31 -0.42 -27.41
CA ALA A 279 -19.84 -0.20 -28.74
C ALA A 279 -20.97 0.84 -28.73
N ASP A 280 -21.91 0.74 -27.79
CA ASP A 280 -23.01 1.70 -27.64
C ASP A 280 -22.50 3.10 -27.25
N VAL A 281 -21.49 3.18 -26.37
CA VAL A 281 -20.88 4.44 -25.94
C VAL A 281 -20.15 5.15 -27.08
N PHE A 282 -19.39 4.43 -27.90
CA PHE A 282 -18.56 5.02 -28.95
C PHE A 282 -19.24 5.13 -30.32
N ARG A 283 -20.41 4.53 -30.53
CA ARG A 283 -21.16 4.64 -31.79
C ARG A 283 -21.37 6.08 -32.28
N PRO A 284 -21.68 7.09 -31.44
CA PRO A 284 -21.82 8.47 -31.91
C PRO A 284 -20.54 9.07 -32.53
N LEU A 285 -19.38 8.45 -32.29
CA LEU A 285 -18.09 8.93 -32.78
C LEU A 285 -17.68 8.34 -34.12
N GLU A 286 -18.45 7.42 -34.70
CA GLU A 286 -18.11 6.68 -35.93
C GLU A 286 -17.75 7.59 -37.12
N HIS A 287 -18.39 8.75 -37.21
CA HIS A 287 -18.16 9.73 -38.28
C HIS A 287 -17.35 10.96 -37.83
N THR A 288 -16.77 10.92 -36.63
CA THR A 288 -15.95 12.01 -36.10
C THR A 288 -14.47 11.73 -36.35
N PRO A 289 -13.62 12.77 -36.53
CA PRO A 289 -12.17 12.58 -36.67
C PRO A 289 -11.48 12.18 -35.35
N ARG A 290 -12.24 11.89 -34.29
CA ARG A 290 -11.72 11.59 -32.95
C ARG A 290 -11.33 10.13 -32.85
N THR A 291 -10.05 9.86 -32.61
CA THR A 291 -9.55 8.49 -32.46
C THR A 291 -10.02 7.87 -31.14
N CYS A 292 -10.53 6.64 -31.21
CA CYS A 292 -11.02 5.88 -30.06
C CYS A 292 -10.31 4.52 -29.95
N ALA A 293 -9.88 4.17 -28.75
CA ALA A 293 -9.20 2.91 -28.48
C ALA A 293 -9.68 2.27 -27.17
N VAL A 294 -9.60 0.94 -27.10
CA VAL A 294 -9.78 0.14 -25.89
C VAL A 294 -8.50 -0.64 -25.57
N LEU A 295 -8.10 -0.57 -24.31
CA LEU A 295 -7.03 -1.34 -23.70
C LEU A 295 -7.67 -2.37 -22.77
N TRP A 296 -7.63 -3.63 -23.17
CA TRP A 296 -8.18 -4.74 -22.39
C TRP A 296 -7.22 -5.14 -21.28
N LEU A 297 -7.65 -5.04 -20.02
CA LEU A 297 -6.85 -5.38 -18.85
C LEU A 297 -7.30 -6.75 -18.29
N PRO A 298 -6.48 -7.82 -18.34
CA PRO A 298 -5.12 -7.87 -18.87
C PRO A 298 -5.02 -8.09 -20.39
N ALA A 299 -6.01 -8.76 -20.97
CA ALA A 299 -6.02 -9.09 -22.40
C ALA A 299 -7.43 -9.40 -22.89
N ALA A 300 -7.71 -9.08 -24.15
CA ALA A 300 -8.97 -9.43 -24.81
C ALA A 300 -9.18 -10.94 -24.86
N THR A 301 -10.39 -11.39 -24.53
CA THR A 301 -10.82 -12.76 -24.82
C THR A 301 -11.30 -12.86 -26.28
N SER A 302 -11.30 -14.08 -26.83
CA SER A 302 -11.86 -14.33 -28.16
C SER A 302 -13.33 -13.93 -28.25
N GLU A 303 -14.08 -14.10 -27.16
CA GLU A 303 -15.49 -13.70 -27.03
C GLU A 303 -15.65 -12.17 -27.12
N CYS A 304 -14.78 -11.41 -26.45
CA CYS A 304 -14.78 -9.95 -26.57
C CYS A 304 -14.45 -9.49 -27.99
N SER A 305 -13.44 -10.08 -28.63
CA SER A 305 -13.07 -9.72 -30.00
C SER A 305 -14.21 -10.01 -30.98
N LEU A 306 -14.88 -11.16 -30.84
CA LEU A 306 -16.03 -11.52 -31.65
C LEU A 306 -17.23 -10.59 -31.40
N GLU A 307 -17.49 -10.21 -30.14
CA GLU A 307 -18.60 -9.29 -29.83
C GLU A 307 -18.33 -7.90 -30.41
N MET A 308 -17.10 -7.40 -30.37
CA MET A 308 -16.73 -6.14 -31.05
C MET A 308 -16.97 -6.19 -32.56
N GLU A 309 -16.68 -7.32 -33.21
CA GLU A 309 -16.96 -7.54 -34.63
C GLU A 309 -18.47 -7.59 -34.90
N ARG A 310 -19.22 -8.34 -34.09
CA ARG A 310 -20.68 -8.45 -34.17
C ARG A 310 -21.38 -7.09 -34.04
N GLN A 311 -20.88 -6.22 -33.18
CA GLN A 311 -21.40 -4.86 -32.98
C GLN A 311 -20.99 -3.88 -34.10
N GLY A 312 -20.18 -4.31 -35.08
CA GLY A 312 -19.74 -3.48 -36.20
C GLY A 312 -18.66 -2.45 -35.86
N VAL A 313 -18.16 -2.46 -34.62
CA VAL A 313 -17.15 -1.48 -34.15
C VAL A 313 -15.71 -1.98 -34.32
N ALA A 314 -15.52 -3.22 -34.77
CA ALA A 314 -14.21 -3.75 -35.11
C ALA A 314 -13.58 -2.95 -36.26
N GLY A 315 -12.39 -2.40 -36.01
CA GLY A 315 -11.66 -1.56 -36.97
C GLY A 315 -11.84 -0.06 -36.73
N PHE A 316 -13.05 0.37 -36.34
CA PHE A 316 -13.34 1.72 -35.86
C PHE A 316 -12.70 1.98 -34.49
N VAL A 317 -13.00 1.13 -33.50
CA VAL A 317 -12.33 1.18 -32.19
C VAL A 317 -11.06 0.34 -32.25
N LYS A 318 -9.91 0.97 -32.05
CA LYS A 318 -8.63 0.26 -31.98
C LYS A 318 -8.52 -0.53 -30.68
N GLN A 319 -7.92 -1.72 -30.73
CA GLN A 319 -7.84 -2.60 -29.57
C GLN A 319 -6.38 -2.98 -29.28
N ALA A 320 -6.03 -3.02 -27.99
CA ALA A 320 -4.75 -3.57 -27.52
C ALA A 320 -4.92 -4.26 -26.17
N ASN A 321 -4.02 -5.19 -25.87
CA ASN A 321 -3.95 -5.84 -24.55
C ASN A 321 -3.04 -5.02 -23.62
N LEU A 322 -3.40 -4.95 -22.35
CA LEU A 322 -2.69 -4.22 -21.31
C LEU A 322 -2.40 -5.17 -20.15
N SER A 323 -1.29 -5.91 -20.21
CA SER A 323 -0.86 -6.80 -19.13
C SER A 323 0.16 -6.06 -18.25
N LEU A 324 -0.32 -5.33 -17.24
CA LEU A 324 0.52 -4.49 -16.38
C LEU A 324 1.46 -5.29 -15.47
N GLY A 325 1.18 -6.57 -15.24
CA GLY A 325 1.95 -7.41 -14.33
C GLY A 325 1.68 -7.07 -12.86
N LEU A 326 2.70 -7.24 -12.01
CA LEU A 326 2.62 -6.91 -10.59
C LEU A 326 2.78 -5.41 -10.40
N VAL A 327 1.81 -4.80 -9.73
CA VAL A 327 1.83 -3.41 -9.31
C VAL A 327 2.23 -3.38 -7.83
N PRO A 328 3.29 -2.63 -7.45
CA PRO A 328 3.65 -2.45 -6.05
C PRO A 328 2.49 -1.77 -5.30
N VAL A 329 1.99 -2.44 -4.27
CA VAL A 329 0.92 -1.93 -3.40
C VAL A 329 1.55 -1.28 -2.16
N ASP A 330 2.57 -1.95 -1.62
CA ASP A 330 3.21 -1.57 -0.38
C ASP A 330 4.61 -2.21 -0.26
N ARG A 331 5.36 -1.92 0.82
CA ARG A 331 6.73 -2.38 1.01
C ARG A 331 6.80 -3.90 1.05
N GLY A 332 7.50 -4.47 0.08
CA GLY A 332 7.64 -5.91 -0.13
C GLY A 332 6.35 -6.59 -0.59
N VAL A 333 5.35 -5.84 -1.07
CA VAL A 333 4.04 -6.36 -1.48
C VAL A 333 3.64 -5.82 -2.85
N ALA A 334 3.41 -6.72 -3.80
CA ALA A 334 2.89 -6.38 -5.12
C ALA A 334 1.69 -7.26 -5.49
N ALA A 335 0.75 -6.73 -6.27
CA ALA A 335 -0.44 -7.48 -6.69
C ALA A 335 -0.75 -7.25 -8.17
N LEU A 336 -1.45 -8.21 -8.80
CA LEU A 336 -2.04 -7.98 -10.13
C LEU A 336 -3.23 -7.01 -10.08
N CYS A 337 -3.79 -6.77 -8.88
CA CYS A 337 -4.95 -5.93 -8.63
C CYS A 337 -6.20 -6.38 -9.41
N HIS A 338 -6.36 -7.69 -9.60
CA HIS A 338 -7.52 -8.26 -10.29
C HIS A 338 -8.46 -8.95 -9.28
N ASP A 339 -9.47 -8.23 -8.81
CA ASP A 339 -10.44 -8.74 -7.82
C ASP A 339 -11.31 -9.89 -8.36
N SER A 340 -11.50 -9.97 -9.69
CA SER A 340 -12.33 -11.00 -10.32
C SER A 340 -11.69 -12.39 -10.33
N VAL A 341 -10.37 -12.50 -10.09
CA VAL A 341 -9.62 -13.76 -10.26
C VAL A 341 -10.15 -14.88 -9.37
N PHE A 342 -10.64 -14.57 -8.17
CA PHE A 342 -11.27 -15.58 -7.32
C PHE A 342 -12.54 -16.15 -7.99
N GLY A 343 -13.48 -15.30 -8.40
CA GLY A 343 -14.70 -15.74 -9.08
C GLY A 343 -14.41 -16.45 -10.41
N GLU A 344 -13.41 -16.01 -11.16
CA GLU A 344 -12.97 -16.68 -12.39
C GLU A 344 -12.49 -18.10 -12.14
N LEU A 345 -11.56 -18.28 -11.18
CA LEU A 345 -10.95 -19.58 -10.91
C LEU A 345 -11.92 -20.57 -10.26
N TYR A 346 -12.60 -20.14 -9.19
CA TYR A 346 -13.33 -21.07 -8.32
C TYR A 346 -14.82 -21.18 -8.69
N VAL A 347 -15.43 -20.15 -9.28
CA VAL A 347 -16.86 -20.16 -9.64
C VAL A 347 -17.08 -20.46 -11.12
N LYS A 348 -16.36 -19.75 -12.01
CA LYS A 348 -16.50 -19.92 -13.47
C LYS A 348 -15.65 -21.06 -14.02
N GLY A 349 -14.64 -21.51 -13.27
CA GLY A 349 -13.67 -22.51 -13.75
C GLY A 349 -12.71 -21.99 -14.82
N ASP A 350 -12.61 -20.67 -14.98
CA ASP A 350 -11.67 -20.04 -15.91
C ASP A 350 -10.28 -19.92 -15.29
N SER A 351 -9.31 -20.59 -15.91
CA SER A 351 -7.91 -20.64 -15.46
C SER A 351 -6.97 -19.71 -16.22
N ARG A 352 -7.50 -18.83 -17.09
CA ARG A 352 -6.68 -17.88 -17.88
C ARG A 352 -5.86 -16.94 -16.99
N ALA A 353 -6.40 -16.52 -15.86
CA ALA A 353 -5.73 -15.67 -14.88
C ALA A 353 -4.39 -16.25 -14.38
N LEU A 354 -4.24 -17.58 -14.36
CA LEU A 354 -2.97 -18.23 -13.98
C LEU A 354 -1.83 -17.91 -14.97
N THR A 355 -2.16 -17.56 -16.22
CA THR A 355 -1.17 -17.12 -17.20
C THR A 355 -0.53 -15.80 -16.77
N GLU A 356 -1.31 -14.88 -16.20
CA GLU A 356 -0.80 -13.61 -15.69
C GLU A 356 0.04 -13.82 -14.43
N VAL A 357 -0.35 -14.77 -13.56
CA VAL A 357 0.47 -15.22 -12.42
C VAL A 357 1.83 -15.77 -12.87
N VAL A 358 1.87 -16.59 -13.92
CA VAL A 358 3.14 -17.12 -14.44
C VAL A 358 3.99 -16.02 -15.08
N LYS A 359 3.37 -15.12 -15.87
CA LYS A 359 4.07 -13.98 -16.48
C LYS A 359 4.68 -13.05 -15.43
N SER A 360 3.98 -12.81 -14.32
CA SER A 360 4.50 -11.95 -13.26
C SER A 360 5.67 -12.59 -12.52
N VAL A 361 5.64 -13.90 -12.27
CA VAL A 361 6.80 -14.62 -11.71
C VAL A 361 8.00 -14.53 -12.63
N LEU A 362 7.81 -14.73 -13.94
CA LEU A 362 8.87 -14.58 -14.94
C LEU A 362 9.43 -13.14 -15.00
N ALA A 363 8.59 -12.12 -14.76
CA ALA A 363 9.03 -10.74 -14.66
C ALA A 363 9.92 -10.51 -13.43
N VAL A 364 9.57 -11.10 -12.28
CA VAL A 364 10.42 -11.07 -11.08
C VAL A 364 11.76 -11.77 -11.33
N GLU A 365 11.76 -12.94 -11.96
CA GLU A 365 13.01 -13.66 -12.32
C GLU A 365 13.90 -12.86 -13.27
N LYS A 366 13.30 -12.12 -14.21
CA LYS A 366 14.00 -11.23 -15.12
C LYS A 366 14.72 -10.10 -14.37
N HIS A 367 14.03 -9.42 -13.45
CA HIS A 367 14.60 -8.28 -12.70
C HIS A 367 15.62 -8.72 -11.64
N THR A 368 15.39 -9.88 -11.02
CA THR A 368 16.29 -10.46 -10.02
C THR A 368 17.47 -11.22 -10.65
N GLY A 369 17.50 -11.32 -11.99
CA GLY A 369 18.61 -11.88 -12.77
C GLY A 369 18.77 -13.41 -12.66
N ARG A 370 17.88 -14.11 -11.94
CA ARG A 370 17.99 -15.56 -11.72
C ARG A 370 16.62 -16.23 -11.73
N ARG A 371 16.59 -17.40 -12.37
CA ARG A 371 15.45 -18.34 -12.31
C ARG A 371 15.33 -18.94 -10.91
N ILE A 372 14.11 -18.99 -10.38
CA ILE A 372 13.81 -19.62 -9.09
C ILE A 372 13.61 -21.12 -9.32
N LEU A 373 14.43 -21.94 -8.67
CA LEU A 373 14.38 -23.40 -8.83
C LEU A 373 13.60 -24.10 -7.72
N ASP A 374 13.65 -23.56 -6.51
CA ASP A 374 12.95 -24.11 -5.36
C ASP A 374 11.51 -23.56 -5.33
N VAL A 375 10.57 -24.36 -5.85
CA VAL A 375 9.15 -24.00 -5.95
C VAL A 375 8.29 -24.96 -5.13
N THR A 376 7.73 -24.42 -4.05
CA THR A 376 6.75 -25.11 -3.18
C THR A 376 5.34 -24.64 -3.50
N CYS A 377 4.38 -25.57 -3.48
CA CYS A 377 2.98 -25.30 -3.84
C CYS A 377 2.04 -25.87 -2.78
N HIS A 378 1.09 -25.04 -2.35
CA HIS A 378 -0.02 -25.44 -1.47
C HIS A 378 -1.33 -25.25 -2.24
N GLY A 379 -2.03 -26.33 -2.53
CA GLY A 379 -3.32 -26.34 -3.24
C GLY A 379 -3.28 -26.70 -4.73
N PHE A 380 -4.48 -26.69 -5.33
CA PHE A 380 -4.69 -27.18 -6.69
C PHE A 380 -4.17 -26.18 -7.73
N PHE A 381 -4.53 -24.91 -7.61
CA PHE A 381 -4.14 -23.89 -8.58
C PHE A 381 -2.66 -23.54 -8.50
N SER A 382 -2.06 -23.61 -7.31
CA SER A 382 -0.60 -23.43 -7.14
C SER A 382 0.20 -24.52 -7.88
N THR A 383 -0.24 -25.78 -7.80
CA THR A 383 0.37 -26.88 -8.56
C THR A 383 0.24 -26.66 -10.07
N ARG A 384 -0.88 -26.11 -10.54
CA ARG A 384 -1.09 -25.76 -11.95
C ARG A 384 -0.17 -24.62 -12.39
N VAL A 385 0.00 -23.59 -11.56
CA VAL A 385 0.96 -22.48 -11.79
C VAL A 385 2.37 -23.04 -11.93
N LYS A 386 2.82 -23.94 -11.04
CA LYS A 386 4.15 -24.57 -11.15
C LYS A 386 4.35 -25.30 -12.48
N LYS A 387 3.38 -26.11 -12.91
CA LYS A 387 3.45 -26.81 -14.21
C LYS A 387 3.54 -25.82 -15.38
N MET A 388 2.74 -24.76 -15.36
CA MET A 388 2.76 -23.72 -16.40
C MET A 388 4.09 -22.95 -16.41
N LEU A 389 4.65 -22.65 -15.23
CA LEU A 389 5.95 -22.00 -15.07
C LEU A 389 7.09 -22.89 -15.62
N GLU A 390 7.08 -24.19 -15.33
CA GLU A 390 8.04 -25.16 -15.89
C GLU A 390 7.95 -25.23 -17.42
N LEU A 391 6.74 -25.20 -17.99
CA LEU A 391 6.55 -25.16 -19.43
C LEU A 391 7.09 -23.87 -20.05
N ALA A 392 6.82 -22.72 -19.43
CA ALA A 392 7.33 -21.43 -19.88
C ALA A 392 8.87 -21.40 -19.86
N HIS A 393 9.51 -21.94 -18.82
CA HIS A 393 10.96 -22.09 -18.74
C HIS A 393 11.53 -22.95 -19.87
N ARG A 394 10.91 -24.10 -20.16
CA ARG A 394 11.33 -24.98 -21.27
C ARG A 394 11.21 -24.26 -22.62
N GLN A 395 10.16 -23.48 -22.81
CA GLN A 395 9.95 -22.72 -24.05
C GLN A 395 10.99 -21.60 -24.20
N GLN A 396 11.27 -20.84 -23.14
CA GLN A 396 12.33 -19.83 -23.15
C GLN A 396 13.71 -20.43 -23.46
N GLN A 397 14.02 -21.61 -22.90
CA GLN A 397 15.27 -22.30 -23.18
C GLN A 397 15.37 -22.74 -24.65
N LYS A 398 14.30 -23.29 -25.23
CA LYS A 398 14.24 -23.63 -26.66
C LYS A 398 14.46 -22.42 -27.56
N LEU A 399 13.84 -21.28 -27.22
CA LEU A 399 14.00 -20.03 -27.98
C LEU A 399 15.43 -19.46 -27.89
N LYS A 400 16.10 -19.58 -26.72
CA LYS A 400 17.51 -19.20 -26.57
C LYS A 400 18.42 -20.05 -27.45
N MET A 401 18.30 -21.38 -27.37
CA MET A 401 19.07 -22.31 -28.21
C MET A 401 18.85 -22.06 -29.71
N SER A 402 17.62 -21.77 -30.13
CA SER A 402 17.30 -21.45 -31.53
C SER A 402 17.87 -20.09 -31.99
N ARG A 403 18.03 -19.11 -31.09
CA ARG A 403 18.61 -17.80 -31.39
C ARG A 403 20.14 -17.86 -31.47
N GLU A 404 20.76 -18.66 -30.61
CA GLU A 404 22.20 -18.89 -30.60
C GLU A 404 22.67 -19.70 -31.80
N ALA A 405 21.86 -20.65 -32.29
CA ALA A 405 22.12 -21.37 -33.54
C ALA A 405 22.03 -20.50 -34.82
N GLY A 406 21.44 -19.30 -34.74
CA GLY A 406 21.24 -18.39 -35.88
C GLY A 406 22.11 -17.14 -35.89
N ARG A 407 22.94 -16.92 -34.85
CA ARG A 407 23.88 -15.79 -34.78
C ARG A 407 25.31 -16.33 -34.72
N GLY A 408 26.08 -16.07 -35.79
CA GLY A 408 27.54 -16.09 -35.74
C GLY A 408 28.04 -15.20 -34.60
N SER A 409 29.21 -15.56 -34.08
CA SER A 409 29.78 -15.27 -32.75
C SER A 409 30.03 -13.81 -32.32
N ASP A 410 29.31 -12.81 -32.83
CA ASP A 410 29.51 -11.40 -32.46
C ASP A 410 28.20 -10.72 -32.01
N ALA A 411 27.78 -11.00 -30.77
CA ALA A 411 26.92 -10.11 -30.02
C ALA A 411 27.13 -10.32 -28.52
N SER A 412 27.87 -9.43 -27.88
CA SER A 412 27.94 -9.32 -26.42
C SER A 412 26.52 -9.30 -25.84
N PRO A 413 26.26 -9.96 -24.69
CA PRO A 413 24.95 -9.93 -24.07
C PRO A 413 24.63 -8.47 -23.74
N GLY A 414 23.55 -7.92 -24.30
CA GLY A 414 23.02 -6.66 -23.83
C GLY A 414 22.64 -6.84 -22.35
N GLU A 415 23.40 -6.19 -21.47
CA GLU A 415 23.11 -6.09 -20.04
C GLU A 415 21.74 -5.43 -19.85
N ALA A 416 20.68 -6.23 -19.84
CA ALA A 416 19.46 -5.84 -19.17
C ALA A 416 19.80 -5.83 -17.67
N GLY A 417 19.91 -4.63 -17.10
CA GLY A 417 20.37 -4.41 -15.73
C GLY A 417 19.76 -5.42 -14.76
N SER A 418 20.62 -6.23 -14.13
CA SER A 418 20.24 -7.06 -12.99
C SER A 418 20.16 -6.15 -11.78
N VAL A 419 18.95 -5.76 -11.38
CA VAL A 419 18.74 -4.74 -10.35
C VAL A 419 18.37 -5.40 -9.02
N GLY A 420 19.11 -6.43 -8.59
CA GLY A 420 18.86 -6.95 -7.24
C GLY A 420 19.51 -8.27 -6.86
N ARG A 421 19.43 -8.55 -5.56
CA ARG A 421 19.77 -9.84 -4.96
C ARG A 421 18.77 -10.91 -5.47
N PRO A 422 19.21 -12.11 -5.87
CA PRO A 422 18.33 -13.12 -6.43
C PRO A 422 17.25 -13.55 -5.43
N MET A 423 16.08 -13.94 -5.95
CA MET A 423 15.08 -14.69 -5.19
C MET A 423 15.50 -16.16 -5.15
N ASP A 424 15.57 -16.74 -3.95
CA ASP A 424 16.06 -18.10 -3.76
C ASP A 424 14.94 -19.14 -3.88
N LYS A 425 13.75 -18.79 -3.36
CA LYS A 425 12.61 -19.70 -3.23
C LYS A 425 11.31 -19.04 -3.67
N LEU A 426 10.38 -19.84 -4.18
CA LEU A 426 9.01 -19.46 -4.51
C LEU A 426 8.04 -20.38 -3.76
N VAL A 427 7.15 -19.79 -2.97
CA VAL A 427 6.05 -20.50 -2.30
C VAL A 427 4.74 -19.99 -2.88
N VAL A 428 3.99 -20.86 -3.56
CA VAL A 428 2.69 -20.49 -4.16
C VAL A 428 1.56 -21.08 -3.32
N ILE A 429 0.66 -20.22 -2.83
CA ILE A 429 -0.45 -20.58 -1.95
C ILE A 429 -1.77 -20.31 -2.66
N ASP A 430 -2.59 -21.35 -2.77
CA ASP A 430 -3.97 -21.29 -3.24
C ASP A 430 -4.88 -20.79 -2.10
N ARG A 431 -5.73 -19.80 -2.37
CA ARG A 431 -6.62 -19.19 -1.36
C ARG A 431 -7.49 -20.21 -0.65
N MET A 432 -7.97 -21.24 -1.35
CA MET A 432 -8.85 -22.26 -0.76
C MET A 432 -8.13 -23.23 0.18
N GLU A 433 -6.80 -23.16 0.29
CA GLU A 433 -6.09 -23.85 1.36
C GLU A 433 -6.40 -23.27 2.73
N ASP A 434 -6.74 -21.97 2.83
CA ASP A 434 -7.08 -21.26 4.06
C ASP A 434 -8.26 -20.30 3.85
N PRO A 435 -9.50 -20.81 3.75
CA PRO A 435 -10.68 -19.94 3.67
C PRO A 435 -10.96 -19.20 4.99
N LEU A 436 -10.44 -19.69 6.13
CA LEU A 436 -10.73 -19.12 7.46
C LEU A 436 -10.18 -17.71 7.63
N SER A 437 -8.95 -17.45 7.17
CA SER A 437 -8.33 -16.13 7.28
C SER A 437 -9.11 -15.01 6.57
N MET A 438 -9.96 -15.36 5.60
CA MET A 438 -10.88 -14.43 4.92
C MET A 438 -12.16 -14.16 5.71
N LEU A 439 -12.57 -15.12 6.55
CA LEU A 439 -13.84 -15.14 7.28
C LEU A 439 -13.71 -14.69 8.74
N LEU A 440 -12.52 -14.30 9.19
CA LEU A 440 -12.31 -13.80 10.55
C LEU A 440 -12.06 -12.31 10.53
N THR A 441 -12.53 -11.61 11.57
CA THR A 441 -12.33 -10.18 11.72
C THR A 441 -10.99 -9.91 12.41
N PRO A 442 -9.99 -9.31 11.73
CA PRO A 442 -8.72 -8.95 12.35
C PRO A 442 -8.89 -7.74 13.29
N MET A 443 -7.96 -7.58 14.24
CA MET A 443 -8.03 -6.49 15.26
C MET A 443 -6.88 -5.48 15.19
N THR A 444 -6.01 -5.60 14.20
CA THR A 444 -5.02 -4.57 13.86
C THR A 444 -5.70 -3.36 13.23
N TYR A 445 -5.12 -2.16 13.32
CA TYR A 445 -5.67 -0.94 12.71
C TYR A 445 -5.95 -1.10 11.21
N GLU A 446 -4.99 -1.56 10.41
CA GLU A 446 -5.18 -1.77 8.96
C GLU A 446 -6.22 -2.87 8.68
N GLY A 447 -6.20 -3.94 9.47
CA GLY A 447 -7.16 -5.03 9.36
C GLY A 447 -8.61 -4.59 9.59
N LEU A 448 -8.88 -3.79 10.64
CA LEU A 448 -10.21 -3.25 10.90
C LEU A 448 -10.62 -2.21 9.88
N LEU A 449 -9.67 -1.41 9.40
CA LEU A 449 -9.92 -0.46 8.32
C LEU A 449 -10.40 -1.20 7.06
N ASP A 450 -9.75 -2.29 6.67
CA ASP A 450 -10.15 -3.09 5.52
C ASP A 450 -11.46 -3.86 5.76
N ALA A 451 -11.68 -4.39 6.97
CA ALA A 451 -12.89 -5.14 7.30
C ALA A 451 -14.15 -4.27 7.40
N LEU A 452 -14.06 -3.06 7.97
CA LEU A 452 -15.22 -2.22 8.30
C LEU A 452 -15.43 -1.05 7.35
N VAL A 453 -14.34 -0.38 6.94
CA VAL A 453 -14.41 0.79 6.03
C VAL A 453 -14.24 0.34 4.58
N GLY A 454 -13.39 -0.66 4.35
CA GLY A 454 -13.10 -1.22 3.02
C GLY A 454 -11.92 -0.53 2.35
N VAL A 455 -10.81 -1.24 2.22
CA VAL A 455 -9.55 -0.71 1.66
C VAL A 455 -9.23 -1.43 0.36
N ASN A 456 -9.24 -0.73 -0.78
CA ASN A 456 -8.96 -1.32 -2.08
C ASN A 456 -7.47 -1.23 -2.40
N HIS A 457 -6.71 -2.31 -2.19
CA HIS A 457 -5.26 -2.34 -2.41
C HIS A 457 -4.53 -1.11 -1.83
N GLY A 458 -4.78 -0.79 -0.55
CA GLY A 458 -4.22 0.38 0.12
C GLY A 458 -4.98 1.70 -0.11
N VAL A 459 -5.96 1.76 -1.02
CA VAL A 459 -6.76 2.98 -1.24
C VAL A 459 -8.05 2.95 -0.41
N VAL A 460 -8.27 3.98 0.39
CA VAL A 460 -9.47 4.19 1.19
C VAL A 460 -10.25 5.40 0.69
N THR A 461 -11.58 5.30 0.71
CA THR A 461 -12.48 6.43 0.41
C THR A 461 -13.37 6.66 1.63
N TYR A 462 -13.49 7.90 2.08
CA TYR A 462 -14.31 8.27 3.23
C TYR A 462 -14.95 9.65 3.03
N GLU A 463 -15.98 9.97 3.80
CA GLU A 463 -16.70 11.25 3.71
C GLU A 463 -16.00 12.31 4.56
N LYS A 464 -15.73 13.49 4.00
CA LYS A 464 -15.12 14.61 4.75
C LYS A 464 -16.23 15.42 5.41
N ASP A 465 -16.11 15.66 6.72
CA ASP A 465 -17.03 16.55 7.45
C ASP A 465 -16.84 18.01 6.99
N GLU A 466 -17.95 18.73 6.76
CA GLU A 466 -17.96 20.10 6.20
C GLU A 466 -17.21 21.12 7.08
N GLU A 467 -17.09 20.88 8.39
CA GLU A 467 -16.35 21.75 9.33
C GLU A 467 -14.84 21.86 8.99
N ASP A 468 -14.26 20.88 8.29
CA ASP A 468 -12.85 20.87 7.88
C ASP A 468 -12.62 21.41 6.45
N ALA A 469 -13.67 21.87 5.76
CA ALA A 469 -13.58 22.44 4.40
C ALA A 469 -13.38 23.96 4.41
N GLU A 470 -13.93 24.65 5.41
CA GLU A 470 -13.83 26.12 5.54
C GLU A 470 -12.38 26.60 5.79
N ASP A 471 -11.55 25.77 6.43
CA ASP A 471 -10.14 26.08 6.73
C ASP A 471 -9.18 25.96 5.52
N GLU A 472 -9.55 25.24 4.45
CA GLU A 472 -8.68 25.09 3.25
C GLU A 472 -8.93 26.18 2.20
N GLU A 473 -10.11 26.79 2.14
CA GLU A 473 -10.44 27.83 1.15
C GLU A 473 -9.87 29.22 1.48
N GLU A 474 -9.48 29.49 2.73
CA GLU A 474 -9.02 30.84 3.14
C GLU A 474 -7.57 31.17 2.69
N SER A 475 -6.81 30.19 2.18
CA SER A 475 -5.40 30.40 1.74
C SER A 475 -5.21 30.70 0.24
N GLY A 476 -6.30 30.83 -0.55
CA GLY A 476 -6.22 30.97 -2.01
C GLY A 476 -7.05 32.10 -2.63
N LYS A 477 -6.45 33.30 -2.76
CA LYS A 477 -6.78 34.42 -3.70
C LYS A 477 -8.08 35.24 -3.51
N GLY A 478 -7.88 36.44 -2.97
CA GLY A 478 -8.25 37.76 -3.54
C GLY A 478 -9.45 37.95 -4.51
N ARG A 479 -10.55 38.47 -3.94
CA ARG A 479 -11.29 39.70 -4.32
C ARG A 479 -11.80 39.90 -5.77
N LYS A 480 -13.10 39.68 -5.96
CA LYS A 480 -14.17 40.58 -6.49
C LYS A 480 -15.47 39.77 -6.35
N GLY A 481 -16.61 40.20 -5.81
CA GLY A 481 -17.28 41.49 -5.72
C GLY A 481 -18.79 41.17 -5.87
N SER A 482 -19.60 41.63 -4.92
CA SER A 482 -20.98 41.23 -4.59
C SER A 482 -22.08 41.39 -5.67
N SER A 483 -23.12 40.56 -5.61
CA SER A 483 -24.50 41.01 -5.34
C SER A 483 -25.45 39.85 -4.99
N ALA A 484 -26.29 40.07 -3.99
CA ALA A 484 -27.23 39.13 -3.39
C ALA A 484 -28.46 38.80 -4.26
N SER A 485 -29.05 37.61 -4.09
CA SER A 485 -30.41 37.44 -3.54
C SER A 485 -30.88 35.98 -3.56
N SER A 486 -31.15 35.47 -2.36
CA SER A 486 -32.26 34.58 -1.98
C SER A 486 -32.99 33.76 -3.06
N ALA A 487 -32.72 32.45 -3.08
CA ALA A 487 -33.75 31.42 -3.22
C ALA A 487 -33.26 30.15 -2.51
N LYS A 488 -34.00 29.73 -1.47
CA LYS A 488 -33.85 28.42 -0.85
C LYS A 488 -34.41 27.40 -1.84
N ASP A 489 -33.53 26.64 -2.48
CA ASP A 489 -33.91 25.39 -3.14
C ASP A 489 -33.31 24.22 -2.36
N GLU A 490 -34.20 23.33 -1.91
CA GLU A 490 -33.89 22.04 -1.31
C GLU A 490 -33.19 21.15 -2.35
N ARG A 491 -31.85 21.16 -2.35
CA ARG A 491 -31.03 20.11 -2.96
C ARG A 491 -30.08 19.58 -1.89
N GLY A 492 -30.11 18.26 -1.71
CA GLY A 492 -29.36 17.56 -0.66
C GLY A 492 -27.89 17.95 -0.59
N ALA A 493 -27.38 18.03 0.63
CA ALA A 493 -25.98 18.30 0.94
C ALA A 493 -25.08 17.41 0.07
N ALA A 494 -24.24 18.03 -0.76
CA ALA A 494 -23.27 17.32 -1.57
C ALA A 494 -22.09 16.93 -0.66
N THR A 495 -22.19 15.76 -0.03
CA THR A 495 -21.11 15.22 0.79
C THR A 495 -19.84 15.06 -0.07
N THR A 496 -18.74 15.68 0.37
CA THR A 496 -17.47 15.61 -0.36
C THR A 496 -16.74 14.33 0.03
N GLN A 497 -16.65 13.37 -0.91
CA GLN A 497 -15.89 12.14 -0.71
C GLN A 497 -14.39 12.40 -0.91
N GLN A 498 -13.58 11.99 0.07
CA GLN A 498 -12.14 12.06 0.03
C GLN A 498 -11.52 10.68 -0.19
N LYS A 499 -10.52 10.63 -1.07
CA LYS A 499 -9.73 9.43 -1.36
C LYS A 499 -8.30 9.58 -0.87
N VAL A 500 -7.78 8.56 -0.21
CA VAL A 500 -6.41 8.53 0.32
C VAL A 500 -5.77 7.19 0.02
N VAL A 501 -4.50 7.21 -0.40
CA VAL A 501 -3.67 6.01 -0.55
C VAL A 501 -2.86 5.84 0.73
N LEU A 502 -3.00 4.68 1.36
CA LEU A 502 -2.33 4.27 2.59
C LEU A 502 -1.29 3.20 2.27
N ASN A 503 -0.02 3.53 2.47
CA ASN A 503 1.11 2.62 2.30
C ASN A 503 2.30 3.10 3.16
N HIS A 504 3.40 2.36 3.14
CA HIS A 504 4.61 2.65 3.90
C HIS A 504 5.27 4.03 3.64
N MET A 505 4.88 4.78 2.61
CA MET A 505 5.41 6.13 2.37
C MET A 505 4.83 7.17 3.34
N ASP A 506 3.72 6.85 4.00
CA ASP A 506 3.23 7.57 5.16
C ASP A 506 3.86 6.99 6.42
N SER A 507 4.79 7.73 7.02
CA SER A 507 5.53 7.30 8.21
C SER A 507 4.62 7.03 9.41
N LEU A 508 3.56 7.83 9.58
CA LEU A 508 2.62 7.63 10.68
C LEU A 508 1.86 6.32 10.46
N TYR A 509 1.38 6.08 9.24
CA TYR A 509 0.68 4.85 8.91
C TYR A 509 1.56 3.61 9.09
N ASP A 510 2.82 3.65 8.67
CA ASP A 510 3.77 2.54 8.82
C ASP A 510 3.97 2.13 10.29
N GLU A 511 3.90 3.09 11.21
CA GLU A 511 4.01 2.87 12.66
C GLU A 511 2.74 2.28 13.28
N ILE A 512 1.54 2.74 12.88
CA ILE A 512 0.28 2.40 13.56
C ILE A 512 -0.48 1.21 12.94
N ARG A 513 -0.21 0.86 11.67
CA ARG A 513 -1.02 -0.10 10.89
C ARG A 513 -1.13 -1.51 11.47
N ASP A 514 -0.03 -2.01 12.02
CA ASP A 514 0.07 -3.38 12.53
C ASP A 514 -0.24 -3.47 14.03
N VAL A 515 -0.57 -2.33 14.67
CA VAL A 515 -0.88 -2.24 16.10
C VAL A 515 -2.32 -2.66 16.35
N ASN A 516 -2.56 -3.36 17.47
CA ASN A 516 -3.90 -3.67 17.94
C ASN A 516 -4.70 -2.37 18.16
N PHE A 517 -5.91 -2.32 17.62
CA PHE A 517 -6.72 -1.10 17.62
C PHE A 517 -7.08 -0.58 19.01
N ASN A 518 -7.29 -1.46 19.99
CA ASN A 518 -7.58 -1.07 21.37
C ASN A 518 -6.35 -0.39 22.02
N LEU A 519 -5.15 -0.89 21.73
CA LEU A 519 -3.89 -0.30 22.19
C LEU A 519 -3.60 1.05 21.51
N LEU A 520 -3.94 1.16 20.22
CA LEU A 520 -3.77 2.38 19.44
C LEU A 520 -4.62 3.53 20.00
N ILE A 521 -5.91 3.27 20.31
CA ILE A 521 -6.82 4.28 20.87
C ILE A 521 -6.44 4.66 22.30
N SER A 522 -5.97 3.71 23.11
CA SER A 522 -5.72 3.94 24.53
C SER A 522 -4.40 4.66 24.82
N ASN A 523 -3.34 4.43 24.02
CA ASN A 523 -1.99 4.92 24.33
C ASN A 523 -1.37 5.72 23.18
N GLN A 524 -1.17 5.10 22.02
CA GLN A 524 -0.27 5.64 21.00
C GLN A 524 -0.76 6.92 20.32
N LEU A 525 -2.07 7.05 20.04
CA LEU A 525 -2.59 8.29 19.44
C LEU A 525 -2.47 9.49 20.39
N VAL A 526 -2.55 9.24 21.70
CA VAL A 526 -2.36 10.28 22.72
C VAL A 526 -0.89 10.68 22.82
N ASP A 527 0.03 9.71 22.76
CA ASP A 527 1.48 9.96 22.76
C ASP A 527 1.91 10.73 21.52
N ILE A 528 1.53 10.26 20.31
CA ILE A 528 1.83 10.91 19.02
C ILE A 528 1.32 12.35 19.00
N ALA A 529 0.12 12.59 19.54
CA ALA A 529 -0.44 13.92 19.59
C ALA A 529 0.21 14.82 20.65
N THR A 530 0.66 14.24 21.76
CA THR A 530 1.42 14.95 22.80
C THR A 530 2.77 15.37 22.26
N ASP A 531 3.47 14.46 21.56
CA ASP A 531 4.73 14.72 20.89
C ASP A 531 4.58 15.84 19.84
N LEU A 532 3.56 15.75 18.98
CA LEU A 532 3.28 16.80 17.99
C LEU A 532 2.97 18.14 18.67
N ALA A 533 2.25 18.14 19.79
CA ALA A 533 1.93 19.35 20.54
C ALA A 533 3.14 19.93 21.29
N THR A 534 4.15 19.13 21.62
CA THR A 534 5.44 19.61 22.15
C THR A 534 6.32 20.18 21.04
N GLU A 535 6.36 19.52 19.87
CA GLU A 535 7.09 19.98 18.67
C GLU A 535 6.56 21.35 18.20
N VAL A 536 5.23 21.56 18.26
CA VAL A 536 4.57 22.82 17.88
C VAL A 536 4.81 23.97 18.86
N ARG A 537 4.97 23.70 20.17
CA ARG A 537 5.18 24.75 21.19
C ARG A 537 6.63 25.21 21.32
N GLY A 538 7.59 24.45 20.78
CA GLY A 538 9.01 24.62 21.08
C GLY A 538 9.29 24.41 22.59
N ASN A 539 10.57 24.37 22.98
CA ASN A 539 11.04 24.12 24.36
C ASN A 539 10.66 25.20 25.42
N SER A 540 9.46 25.79 25.35
CA SER A 540 8.91 26.57 26.46
C SER A 540 8.54 25.60 27.60
N VAL A 541 9.49 25.44 28.53
CA VAL A 541 9.32 24.71 29.78
C VAL A 541 8.21 25.38 30.59
N GLY A 542 7.15 24.63 30.88
CA GLY A 542 6.18 25.00 31.91
C GLY A 542 4.73 25.04 31.45
N SER A 543 4.16 23.89 31.08
CA SER A 543 2.72 23.57 31.23
C SER A 543 2.54 22.10 30.88
N SER A 544 2.45 21.22 31.87
CA SER A 544 1.99 19.85 31.65
C SER A 544 0.57 19.92 31.07
N VAL A 545 0.37 19.38 29.86
CA VAL A 545 -0.98 19.25 29.32
C VAL A 545 -1.67 18.15 30.12
N ASP A 546 -2.61 18.52 30.97
CA ASP A 546 -3.53 17.56 31.56
C ASP A 546 -4.40 17.03 30.41
N MET A 547 -4.06 15.84 29.91
CA MET A 547 -4.80 15.17 28.86
C MET A 547 -5.99 14.45 29.51
N PRO A 548 -7.22 14.65 29.02
CA PRO A 548 -8.36 13.92 29.53
C PRO A 548 -8.13 12.41 29.43
N LYS A 549 -8.44 11.66 30.50
CA LYS A 549 -8.44 10.17 30.46
C LYS A 549 -9.47 9.61 29.49
N ASP A 550 -10.46 10.43 29.12
CA ASP A 550 -11.42 10.07 28.09
C ASP A 550 -10.83 10.28 26.70
N SER A 551 -10.63 9.16 26.00
CA SER A 551 -10.19 9.07 24.60
C SER A 551 -10.87 10.11 23.69
N GLN A 552 -12.17 10.38 23.83
CA GLN A 552 -12.90 11.28 22.92
C GLN A 552 -12.57 12.75 23.15
N ALA A 553 -12.46 13.16 24.42
CA ALA A 553 -12.04 14.50 24.78
C ALA A 553 -10.56 14.75 24.44
N ALA A 554 -9.70 13.71 24.55
CA ALA A 554 -8.35 13.75 24.03
C ALA A 554 -8.34 14.00 22.52
N PHE A 555 -9.11 13.22 21.73
CA PHE A 555 -9.19 13.38 20.27
C PHE A 555 -9.63 14.80 19.83
N GLN A 556 -10.66 15.37 20.45
CA GLN A 556 -11.10 16.73 20.11
C GLN A 556 -10.03 17.79 20.45
N LYS A 557 -9.31 17.62 21.56
CA LYS A 557 -8.21 18.50 21.95
C LYS A 557 -7.03 18.40 20.98
N VAL A 558 -6.73 17.21 20.46
CA VAL A 558 -5.72 16.99 19.42
C VAL A 558 -6.12 17.68 18.11
N LYS A 559 -7.37 17.52 17.66
CA LYS A 559 -7.91 18.22 16.48
C LYS A 559 -7.75 19.74 16.62
N ALA A 560 -8.08 20.30 17.78
CA ALA A 560 -7.96 21.72 18.07
C ALA A 560 -6.49 22.24 18.15
N LEU A 561 -5.54 21.42 18.61
CA LEU A 561 -4.12 21.77 18.62
C LEU A 561 -3.51 21.77 17.21
N LEU A 562 -3.99 20.87 16.34
CA LEU A 562 -3.59 20.76 14.94
C LEU A 562 -3.89 22.04 14.14
N ALA A 563 -4.96 22.76 14.47
CA ALA A 563 -5.34 24.03 13.84
C ALA A 563 -4.24 25.10 13.99
N LYS A 564 -3.39 25.02 15.01
CA LYS A 564 -2.43 26.09 15.39
C LYS A 564 -1.04 25.98 14.75
N ALA A 565 -0.77 24.96 13.92
CA ALA A 565 0.58 24.66 13.40
C ALA A 565 0.65 24.54 11.86
N PRO A 566 0.89 25.64 11.13
CA PRO A 566 0.87 25.64 9.67
C PRO A 566 2.16 25.10 8.99
N HIS A 567 3.26 24.91 9.71
CA HIS A 567 4.55 24.49 9.11
C HIS A 567 4.73 22.96 9.00
N LEU A 568 3.83 22.16 9.57
CA LEU A 568 3.87 20.68 9.55
C LEU A 568 2.79 20.06 8.65
N VAL A 569 2.44 20.73 7.54
CA VAL A 569 1.26 20.44 6.69
C VAL A 569 1.13 18.96 6.32
N LYS A 570 2.21 18.28 5.93
CA LYS A 570 2.16 16.87 5.50
C LYS A 570 1.82 15.92 6.65
N LYS A 571 2.51 16.04 7.80
CA LYS A 571 2.23 15.26 9.01
C LYS A 571 0.85 15.58 9.57
N LYS A 572 0.45 16.86 9.56
CA LYS A 572 -0.88 17.34 9.95
C LYS A 572 -1.98 16.69 9.09
N ARG A 573 -1.82 16.68 7.77
CA ARG A 573 -2.78 16.08 6.83
C ARG A 573 -2.90 14.57 7.03
N SER A 574 -1.79 13.85 7.14
CA SER A 574 -1.78 12.41 7.44
C SER A 574 -2.48 12.10 8.76
N LEU A 575 -2.12 12.80 9.85
CA LEU A 575 -2.76 12.61 11.16
C LEU A 575 -4.26 12.90 11.11
N ALA A 576 -4.69 13.96 10.41
CA ALA A 576 -6.11 14.28 10.25
C ALA A 576 -6.88 13.14 9.56
N HIS A 577 -6.33 12.55 8.48
CA HIS A 577 -6.91 11.37 7.83
C HIS A 577 -7.07 10.21 8.81
N HIS A 578 -6.00 9.88 9.54
CA HIS A 578 -6.02 8.75 10.47
C HIS A 578 -6.99 8.98 11.65
N LEU A 579 -7.12 10.21 12.15
CA LEU A 579 -8.10 10.56 13.17
C LEU A 579 -9.54 10.32 12.69
N GLN A 580 -9.89 10.76 11.48
CA GLN A 580 -11.21 10.52 10.88
C GLN A 580 -11.47 9.02 10.68
N LEU A 581 -10.47 8.28 10.18
CA LEU A 581 -10.58 6.83 9.99
C LEU A 581 -10.74 6.08 11.32
N VAL A 582 -9.99 6.46 12.35
CA VAL A 582 -10.11 5.86 13.70
C VAL A 582 -11.49 6.13 14.29
N GLN A 583 -12.01 7.36 14.17
CA GLN A 583 -13.37 7.68 14.60
C GLN A 583 -14.39 6.82 13.86
N ARG A 584 -14.24 6.67 12.54
CA ARG A 584 -15.14 5.85 11.73
C ARG A 584 -15.11 4.37 12.13
N ILE A 585 -13.93 3.80 12.33
CA ILE A 585 -13.79 2.42 12.84
C ILE A 585 -14.47 2.30 14.21
N ARG A 586 -14.29 3.28 15.10
CA ARG A 586 -14.91 3.27 16.43
C ARG A 586 -16.43 3.25 16.34
N GLU A 587 -17.03 4.12 15.54
CA GLU A 587 -18.48 4.19 15.31
C GLU A 587 -19.05 2.87 14.77
N LEU A 588 -18.35 2.22 13.83
CA LEU A 588 -18.75 0.93 13.29
C LEU A 588 -18.52 -0.21 14.30
N SER A 589 -17.46 -0.13 15.10
CA SER A 589 -17.08 -1.16 16.06
C SER A 589 -18.01 -1.27 17.27
N THR A 590 -18.64 -0.16 17.68
CA THR A 590 -19.58 -0.12 18.79
C THR A 590 -20.99 -0.57 18.40
N GLN A 591 -21.24 -0.82 17.12
CA GLN A 591 -22.52 -1.35 16.67
C GLN A 591 -22.73 -2.73 17.26
N LEU A 592 -23.87 -2.91 17.95
CA LEU A 592 -24.24 -4.17 18.59
C LEU A 592 -24.20 -5.36 17.61
N ALA A 593 -24.57 -5.10 16.35
CA ALA A 593 -24.50 -6.06 15.26
C ALA A 593 -23.07 -6.62 15.04
N LEU A 594 -22.07 -5.74 14.91
CA LEU A 594 -20.69 -6.17 14.67
C LEU A 594 -20.10 -6.83 15.91
N ARG A 595 -20.36 -6.28 17.10
CA ARG A 595 -19.92 -6.89 18.36
C ARG A 595 -20.44 -8.32 18.50
N GLY A 596 -21.73 -8.53 18.23
CA GLY A 596 -22.33 -9.87 18.22
C GLY A 596 -21.67 -10.81 17.20
N CYS A 597 -21.31 -10.30 16.01
CA CYS A 597 -20.56 -11.09 15.02
C CYS A 597 -19.20 -11.55 15.56
N VAL A 598 -18.40 -10.65 16.13
CA VAL A 598 -17.05 -10.97 16.63
C VAL A 598 -17.10 -11.92 17.84
N GLU A 599 -18.05 -11.72 18.77
CA GLU A 599 -18.29 -12.63 19.89
C GLU A 599 -18.70 -14.03 19.40
N THR A 600 -19.49 -14.09 18.32
CA THR A 600 -19.88 -15.34 17.67
C THR A 600 -18.69 -16.00 16.96
N GLU A 601 -17.84 -15.25 16.25
CA GLU A 601 -16.59 -15.75 15.65
C GLU A 601 -15.70 -16.41 16.70
N MET A 602 -15.49 -15.75 17.85
CA MET A 602 -14.74 -16.28 18.99
C MET A 602 -15.34 -17.59 19.51
N THR A 603 -16.66 -17.62 19.67
CA THR A 603 -17.37 -18.80 20.20
C THR A 603 -17.26 -19.98 19.23
N ILE A 604 -17.41 -19.75 17.92
CA ILE A 604 -17.26 -20.77 16.88
C ILE A 604 -15.85 -21.38 16.92
N MET A 605 -14.82 -20.53 16.91
CA MET A 605 -13.43 -20.99 16.87
C MET A 605 -13.02 -21.74 18.15
N SER A 606 -13.61 -21.39 19.29
CA SER A 606 -13.37 -22.02 20.59
C SER A 606 -14.11 -23.35 20.77
N ALA A 607 -15.38 -23.43 20.36
CA ALA A 607 -16.26 -24.58 20.59
C ALA A 607 -15.86 -25.86 19.80
N GLY A 608 -15.09 -25.72 18.72
CA GLY A 608 -14.60 -26.86 17.93
C GLY A 608 -15.72 -27.69 17.29
N LYS A 609 -15.55 -29.02 17.19
CA LYS A 609 -16.48 -29.95 16.50
C LYS A 609 -17.80 -30.21 17.26
N SER A 610 -17.92 -29.88 18.54
CA SER A 610 -19.07 -30.31 19.35
C SER A 610 -20.29 -29.40 19.17
N ALA A 611 -21.18 -29.79 18.25
CA ALA A 611 -22.48 -29.15 18.03
C ALA A 611 -23.48 -29.31 19.19
N SER A 612 -23.15 -30.08 20.24
CA SER A 612 -24.01 -30.31 21.41
C SER A 612 -23.68 -29.41 22.61
N SER A 613 -22.57 -28.67 22.54
CA SER A 613 -22.14 -27.76 23.61
C SER A 613 -23.10 -26.58 23.80
N ALA A 614 -23.18 -26.04 25.02
CA ALA A 614 -23.97 -24.83 25.30
C ALA A 614 -23.56 -23.66 24.39
N ALA A 615 -22.24 -23.48 24.21
CA ALA A 615 -21.66 -22.51 23.29
C ALA A 615 -22.13 -22.69 21.84
N ALA A 616 -22.24 -23.93 21.34
CA ALA A 616 -22.75 -24.16 19.98
C ALA A 616 -24.23 -23.77 19.85
N LYS A 617 -25.05 -24.00 20.89
CA LYS A 617 -26.45 -23.57 20.92
C LYS A 617 -26.59 -22.05 20.99
N ASP A 618 -25.70 -21.37 21.72
CA ASP A 618 -25.67 -19.91 21.77
C ASP A 618 -25.34 -19.30 20.40
N VAL A 619 -24.38 -19.89 19.68
CA VAL A 619 -24.05 -19.52 18.30
C VAL A 619 -25.24 -19.71 17.37
N ASP A 620 -25.88 -20.90 17.43
CA ASP A 620 -27.02 -21.20 16.56
C ASP A 620 -28.17 -20.21 16.85
N ARG A 621 -28.47 -19.92 18.14
CA ARG A 621 -29.46 -18.91 18.54
C ARG A 621 -29.13 -17.51 17.99
N PHE A 622 -27.88 -17.06 18.09
CA PHE A 622 -27.49 -15.76 17.54
C PHE A 622 -27.67 -15.71 16.02
N LEU A 623 -27.32 -16.79 15.30
CA LEU A 623 -27.51 -16.86 13.85
C LEU A 623 -28.99 -16.79 13.45
N GLU A 624 -29.86 -17.49 14.19
CA GLU A 624 -31.31 -17.40 13.99
C GLU A 624 -31.82 -15.97 14.22
N GLU A 625 -31.42 -15.34 15.34
CA GLU A 625 -31.76 -13.94 15.64
C GLU A 625 -31.24 -12.98 14.57
N ALA A 626 -30.00 -13.16 14.10
CA ALA A 626 -29.39 -12.32 13.08
C ALA A 626 -30.15 -12.33 11.74
N ILE A 627 -30.79 -13.46 11.40
CA ILE A 627 -31.59 -13.63 10.18
C ILE A 627 -33.03 -13.13 10.37
N LEU A 628 -33.61 -13.30 11.56
CA LEU A 628 -35.04 -13.06 11.82
C LEU A 628 -35.34 -11.70 12.44
N ARG A 629 -34.34 -10.98 12.96
CA ARG A 629 -34.52 -9.63 13.52
C ARG A 629 -34.93 -8.61 12.45
N ASP A 630 -35.56 -7.51 12.88
CA ASP A 630 -35.97 -6.39 12.02
C ASP A 630 -35.27 -5.09 12.47
N PRO A 631 -34.39 -4.47 11.65
CA PRO A 631 -33.91 -4.94 10.34
C PRO A 631 -32.89 -6.09 10.46
N PRO A 632 -32.85 -7.03 9.49
CA PRO A 632 -31.93 -8.17 9.52
C PRO A 632 -30.46 -7.71 9.46
N LEU A 633 -29.55 -8.57 9.93
CA LEU A 633 -28.12 -8.33 9.77
C LEU A 633 -27.73 -8.28 8.29
N ASN A 634 -26.59 -7.67 7.95
CA ASN A 634 -26.10 -7.69 6.57
C ASN A 634 -25.94 -9.15 6.09
N LEU A 635 -26.42 -9.43 4.88
CA LEU A 635 -26.36 -10.77 4.27
C LEU A 635 -24.94 -11.37 4.32
N TYR A 636 -23.92 -10.58 3.98
CA TYR A 636 -22.55 -11.05 3.91
C TYR A 636 -21.99 -11.42 5.29
N ASP A 637 -22.37 -10.71 6.34
CA ASP A 637 -21.96 -11.01 7.72
C ASP A 637 -22.57 -12.34 8.20
N VAL A 638 -23.87 -12.54 7.95
CA VAL A 638 -24.55 -13.81 8.28
C VAL A 638 -23.95 -14.98 7.52
N VAL A 639 -23.77 -14.83 6.20
CA VAL A 639 -23.19 -15.87 5.34
C VAL A 639 -21.76 -16.19 5.76
N LYS A 640 -20.96 -15.18 6.13
CA LYS A 640 -19.59 -15.34 6.64
C LYS A 640 -19.58 -16.20 7.91
N LEU A 641 -20.43 -15.91 8.88
CA LEU A 641 -20.55 -16.70 10.12
C LEU A 641 -21.03 -18.14 9.85
N LEU A 642 -21.99 -18.32 8.93
CA LEU A 642 -22.45 -19.66 8.53
C LEU A 642 -21.35 -20.49 7.86
N CYS A 643 -20.56 -19.89 6.98
CA CYS A 643 -19.41 -20.55 6.36
C CYS A 643 -18.35 -20.91 7.41
N LEU A 644 -18.07 -20.00 8.35
CA LEU A 644 -17.14 -20.25 9.45
C LEU A 644 -17.61 -21.44 10.32
N CYS A 645 -18.89 -21.48 10.68
CA CYS A 645 -19.52 -22.61 11.37
C CYS A 645 -19.34 -23.92 10.60
N SER A 646 -19.64 -23.93 9.31
CA SER A 646 -19.51 -25.13 8.46
C SER A 646 -18.06 -25.62 8.41
N LEU A 647 -17.08 -24.74 8.21
CA LEU A 647 -15.66 -25.09 8.13
C LEU A 647 -15.10 -25.62 9.45
N VAL A 648 -15.45 -25.02 10.58
CA VAL A 648 -14.92 -25.41 11.90
C VAL A 648 -15.55 -26.70 12.42
N ARG A 649 -16.86 -26.89 12.17
CA ARG A 649 -17.62 -28.08 12.60
C ARG A 649 -17.41 -29.28 11.65
N GLY A 650 -16.90 -29.06 10.44
CA GLY A 650 -16.72 -30.09 9.41
C GLY A 650 -17.98 -30.35 8.58
N GLY A 651 -18.89 -29.38 8.52
CA GLY A 651 -20.19 -29.45 7.86
C GLY A 651 -21.36 -29.15 8.80
N LEU A 652 -22.55 -28.98 8.22
CA LEU A 652 -23.82 -28.77 8.93
C LEU A 652 -24.76 -29.95 8.70
N LYS A 653 -25.66 -30.23 9.64
CA LYS A 653 -26.68 -31.28 9.44
C LYS A 653 -27.58 -30.93 8.25
N PRO A 654 -28.06 -31.91 7.45
CA PRO A 654 -28.89 -31.65 6.28
C PRO A 654 -30.15 -30.80 6.59
N GLU A 655 -30.85 -31.14 7.68
CA GLU A 655 -32.05 -30.41 8.11
C GLU A 655 -31.74 -28.96 8.50
N THR A 656 -30.66 -28.75 9.25
CA THR A 656 -30.19 -27.42 9.66
C THR A 656 -29.80 -26.58 8.44
N LEU A 657 -29.09 -27.16 7.49
CA LEU A 657 -28.69 -26.46 6.27
C LEU A 657 -29.90 -26.09 5.40
N ALA A 658 -30.89 -26.99 5.28
CA ALA A 658 -32.14 -26.72 4.57
C ALA A 658 -32.93 -25.58 5.25
N TRP A 659 -32.97 -25.57 6.58
CA TRP A 659 -33.60 -24.50 7.35
C TRP A 659 -32.93 -23.14 7.09
N TYR A 660 -31.60 -23.05 7.18
CA TYR A 660 -30.88 -21.79 6.91
C TYR A 660 -31.11 -21.31 5.47
N ARG A 661 -31.11 -22.20 4.48
CA ARG A 661 -31.42 -21.82 3.09
C ARG A 661 -32.80 -21.19 2.97
N GLN A 662 -33.80 -21.81 3.57
CA GLN A 662 -35.16 -21.31 3.54
C GLN A 662 -35.28 -19.94 4.22
N GLN A 663 -34.72 -19.77 5.42
CA GLN A 663 -34.80 -18.50 6.14
C GLN A 663 -34.04 -17.37 5.42
N LEU A 664 -32.85 -17.65 4.90
CA LEU A 664 -32.10 -16.66 4.13
C LEU A 664 -32.90 -16.19 2.90
N CYS A 665 -33.57 -17.11 2.19
CA CYS A 665 -34.41 -16.74 1.04
C CYS A 665 -35.67 -15.96 1.45
N HIS A 666 -36.27 -16.26 2.61
CA HIS A 666 -37.41 -15.51 3.12
C HIS A 666 -37.01 -14.08 3.53
N THR A 667 -35.87 -13.91 4.21
CA THR A 667 -35.41 -12.60 4.72
C THR A 667 -34.80 -11.73 3.63
N TYR A 668 -33.89 -12.26 2.80
CA TYR A 668 -33.11 -11.48 1.83
C TYR A 668 -33.59 -11.63 0.37
N GLY A 669 -34.61 -12.47 0.16
CA GLY A 669 -35.19 -12.75 -1.15
C GLY A 669 -34.51 -13.89 -1.91
N HIS A 670 -35.21 -14.45 -2.89
CA HIS A 670 -34.76 -15.59 -3.69
C HIS A 670 -33.56 -15.27 -4.61
N GLN A 671 -33.23 -14.00 -4.78
CA GLN A 671 -32.07 -13.55 -5.57
C GLN A 671 -30.73 -14.09 -5.03
N ILE A 672 -30.65 -14.48 -3.75
CA ILE A 672 -29.42 -15.01 -3.14
C ILE A 672 -29.16 -16.48 -3.48
N LEU A 673 -30.11 -17.20 -4.08
CA LEU A 673 -29.96 -18.64 -4.35
C LEU A 673 -28.68 -18.99 -5.13
N PRO A 674 -28.27 -18.23 -6.17
CA PRO A 674 -26.99 -18.47 -6.83
C PRO A 674 -25.79 -18.43 -5.87
N LEU A 675 -25.76 -17.48 -4.93
CA LEU A 675 -24.70 -17.41 -3.90
C LEU A 675 -24.66 -18.70 -3.09
N LEU A 676 -25.80 -19.15 -2.56
CA LEU A 676 -25.89 -20.34 -1.72
C LEU A 676 -25.44 -21.60 -2.45
N VAL A 677 -25.83 -21.75 -3.72
CA VAL A 677 -25.41 -22.87 -4.58
C VAL A 677 -23.90 -22.86 -4.81
N GLN A 678 -23.30 -21.68 -5.04
CA GLN A 678 -21.86 -21.59 -5.24
C GLN A 678 -21.08 -21.85 -3.94
N LEU A 679 -21.56 -21.38 -2.80
CA LEU A 679 -20.94 -21.67 -1.49
C LEU A 679 -20.93 -23.17 -1.17
N GLU A 680 -21.99 -23.89 -1.54
CA GLU A 680 -22.05 -25.35 -1.41
C GLU A 680 -21.05 -26.04 -2.35
N LYS A 681 -20.96 -25.61 -3.62
CA LYS A 681 -19.98 -26.15 -4.59
C LYS A 681 -18.52 -25.94 -4.16
N LEU A 682 -18.26 -24.85 -3.43
CA LEU A 682 -16.94 -24.54 -2.89
C LEU A 682 -16.64 -25.24 -1.57
N ASP A 683 -17.55 -26.08 -1.06
CA ASP A 683 -17.51 -26.65 0.29
C ASP A 683 -17.34 -25.59 1.40
N LEU A 684 -17.79 -24.35 1.18
CA LEU A 684 -17.80 -23.32 2.23
C LEU A 684 -19.04 -23.44 3.10
N LEU A 685 -20.16 -23.88 2.52
CA LEU A 685 -21.42 -24.14 3.22
C LEU A 685 -22.00 -25.49 2.77
N SER A 686 -21.51 -26.58 3.36
CA SER A 686 -21.87 -27.95 2.96
C SER A 686 -22.32 -28.82 4.13
N VAL A 687 -22.92 -29.97 3.80
CA VAL A 687 -23.30 -30.99 4.78
C VAL A 687 -22.08 -31.68 5.37
N GLU A 688 -21.11 -32.00 4.52
CA GLU A 688 -19.81 -32.54 4.89
C GLU A 688 -18.73 -31.69 4.22
N ASN A 689 -17.70 -31.34 4.99
CA ASN A 689 -16.64 -30.49 4.50
C ASN A 689 -15.34 -31.28 4.32
N ARG A 690 -14.69 -31.13 3.17
CA ARG A 690 -13.33 -31.70 2.93
C ARG A 690 -12.27 -31.00 3.77
N PHE A 691 -12.56 -29.80 4.25
CA PHE A 691 -11.70 -29.02 5.12
C PHE A 691 -11.68 -29.60 6.55
N ASP A 692 -10.68 -30.45 6.85
CA ASP A 692 -10.52 -31.03 8.20
C ASP A 692 -9.81 -30.04 9.15
N PHE A 693 -10.57 -29.06 9.64
CA PHE A 693 -10.04 -28.03 10.53
C PHE A 693 -9.36 -28.61 11.77
N PRO A 694 -9.91 -29.57 12.53
CA PRO A 694 -9.26 -30.01 13.77
C PRO A 694 -7.92 -30.72 13.59
N ARG A 695 -7.72 -31.42 12.47
CA ARG A 695 -6.41 -31.96 12.12
C ARG A 695 -5.42 -30.84 11.82
N LYS A 696 -5.82 -29.88 10.97
CA LYS A 696 -4.97 -28.72 10.63
C LYS A 696 -4.67 -27.85 11.86
N ARG A 697 -5.66 -27.63 12.74
CA ARG A 697 -5.53 -26.91 14.02
C ARG A 697 -4.40 -27.45 14.88
N LYS A 698 -4.34 -28.77 15.06
CA LYS A 698 -3.28 -29.44 15.84
C LYS A 698 -1.94 -29.45 15.10
N GLN A 699 -1.95 -29.78 13.81
CA GLN A 699 -0.73 -29.91 13.01
C GLN A 699 0.04 -28.59 12.89
N LEU A 700 -0.68 -27.47 12.74
CA LEU A 700 -0.12 -26.15 12.46
C LEU A 700 -0.21 -25.18 13.65
N VAL A 701 -0.66 -25.67 14.81
CA VAL A 701 -0.82 -24.88 16.04
C VAL A 701 -1.56 -23.56 15.76
N LEU A 702 -2.76 -23.70 15.19
CA LEU A 702 -3.55 -22.58 14.68
C LEU A 702 -4.22 -21.77 15.79
N MET A 703 -4.30 -22.31 17.01
CA MET A 703 -5.04 -21.69 18.12
C MET A 703 -4.13 -21.57 19.34
N CYS A 704 -4.14 -20.42 20.00
CA CYS A 704 -3.49 -20.19 21.31
C CYS A 704 -4.47 -19.78 22.42
N GLY A 705 -5.75 -19.60 22.09
CA GLY A 705 -6.72 -18.99 23.00
C GLY A 705 -6.68 -17.46 22.95
N VAL A 706 -7.60 -16.82 23.67
CA VAL A 706 -7.72 -15.35 23.72
C VAL A 706 -6.42 -14.75 24.24
N LEU A 707 -5.96 -13.69 23.59
CA LEU A 707 -4.78 -12.92 24.00
C LEU A 707 -5.19 -11.69 24.79
N ASP A 708 -4.50 -11.45 25.90
CA ASP A 708 -4.66 -10.24 26.70
C ASP A 708 -3.91 -9.05 26.08
N ASP A 709 -4.23 -7.83 26.51
CA ASP A 709 -3.65 -6.60 25.96
C ASP A 709 -2.11 -6.58 26.00
N GLU A 710 -1.49 -7.14 27.06
CA GLU A 710 -0.03 -7.23 27.18
C GLU A 710 0.59 -8.18 26.14
N ASP A 711 -0.04 -9.32 25.87
CA ASP A 711 0.44 -10.26 24.84
C ASP A 711 0.26 -9.68 23.42
N THR A 712 -0.71 -8.79 23.23
CA THR A 712 -0.86 -8.07 21.95
C THR A 712 0.10 -6.88 21.80
N ARG A 713 0.58 -6.32 22.92
CA ARG A 713 1.56 -5.22 22.91
C ARG A 713 2.95 -5.71 22.53
N ASP A 714 3.40 -6.86 23.06
CA ASP A 714 4.64 -7.53 22.63
C ASP A 714 4.34 -8.92 22.06
N PRO A 715 3.89 -8.99 20.80
CA PRO A 715 3.49 -10.24 20.19
C PRO A 715 4.68 -11.18 19.99
N LYS A 716 4.54 -12.42 20.49
CA LYS A 716 5.55 -13.49 20.37
C LYS A 716 5.39 -14.33 19.11
N ASP A 717 4.17 -14.41 18.59
CA ASP A 717 3.80 -15.22 17.43
C ASP A 717 2.66 -14.54 16.66
N ILE A 718 2.36 -15.01 15.45
CA ILE A 718 1.41 -14.41 14.50
C ILE A 718 -0.07 -14.46 14.93
N HIS A 719 -0.39 -15.04 16.10
CA HIS A 719 -1.76 -15.08 16.63
C HIS A 719 -2.33 -13.70 16.99
N PHE A 720 -1.46 -12.70 17.20
CA PHE A 720 -1.88 -11.34 17.57
C PHE A 720 -2.75 -10.63 16.52
N MET A 721 -2.83 -11.17 15.30
CA MET A 721 -3.76 -10.71 14.26
C MET A 721 -5.22 -10.85 14.65
N PHE A 722 -5.52 -11.95 15.35
CA PHE A 722 -6.86 -12.31 15.77
C PHE A 722 -6.87 -12.57 17.28
N PRO A 723 -6.65 -11.56 18.12
CA PRO A 723 -6.45 -11.72 19.56
C PRO A 723 -7.68 -12.30 20.27
N TYR A 724 -8.89 -12.01 19.79
CA TYR A 724 -10.12 -12.56 20.38
C TYR A 724 -10.33 -14.04 20.08
N THR A 725 -9.99 -14.51 18.88
CA THR A 725 -10.10 -15.93 18.55
C THR A 725 -8.83 -16.69 18.92
N GLY A 726 -7.70 -16.01 19.05
CA GLY A 726 -6.39 -16.62 19.21
C GLY A 726 -5.96 -17.41 17.97
N TYR A 727 -6.43 -17.02 16.78
CA TYR A 727 -6.16 -17.72 15.53
C TYR A 727 -4.88 -17.23 14.86
N ALA A 728 -4.04 -18.14 14.38
CA ALA A 728 -2.92 -17.85 13.49
C ALA A 728 -3.33 -18.14 12.03
N PRO A 729 -3.15 -17.19 11.09
CA PRO A 729 -3.44 -17.42 9.68
C PRO A 729 -2.78 -18.70 9.16
N MET A 730 -3.59 -19.67 8.74
CA MET A 730 -3.10 -20.98 8.36
C MET A 730 -2.22 -20.94 7.10
N SER A 731 -2.49 -20.04 6.16
CA SER A 731 -1.63 -19.82 4.99
C SER A 731 -0.19 -19.45 5.39
N VAL A 732 -0.04 -18.60 6.41
CA VAL A 732 1.26 -18.20 6.96
C VAL A 732 1.90 -19.32 7.76
N ARG A 733 1.11 -20.16 8.46
CA ARG A 733 1.63 -21.39 9.07
C ARG A 733 2.12 -22.42 8.05
N LEU A 734 1.43 -22.57 6.92
CA LEU A 734 1.87 -23.42 5.82
C LEU A 734 3.20 -22.91 5.24
N LEU A 735 3.35 -21.58 5.10
CA LEU A 735 4.61 -20.96 4.73
C LEU A 735 5.73 -21.28 5.75
N GLN A 736 5.47 -21.13 7.06
CA GLN A 736 6.45 -21.46 8.10
C GLN A 736 6.84 -22.95 8.08
N ASP A 737 5.87 -23.86 7.98
CA ASP A 737 6.09 -25.32 7.96
C ASP A 737 6.86 -25.76 6.71
N SER A 738 6.54 -25.21 5.53
CA SER A 738 7.23 -25.52 4.27
C SER A 738 8.69 -25.03 4.23
N LEU A 739 9.00 -23.96 4.96
CA LEU A 739 10.35 -23.43 5.10
C LEU A 739 11.11 -24.03 6.27
N GLY A 740 10.48 -24.91 7.06
CA GLY A 740 11.10 -25.54 8.24
C GLY A 740 11.31 -24.58 9.42
N MET A 741 10.58 -23.47 9.47
CA MET A 741 10.67 -22.47 10.53
C MET A 741 10.19 -23.06 11.86
N LYS A 742 10.90 -22.75 12.95
CA LYS A 742 10.56 -23.24 14.30
C LYS A 742 9.45 -22.38 14.92
N PHE A 743 8.19 -22.81 14.79
CA PHE A 743 7.07 -22.14 15.47
C PHE A 743 6.40 -23.01 16.56
N LYS A 744 6.47 -24.34 16.45
CA LYS A 744 5.84 -25.28 17.39
C LYS A 744 6.42 -25.23 18.81
N ALA A 745 7.64 -24.73 18.98
CA ALA A 745 8.30 -24.59 20.29
C ALA A 745 7.89 -23.30 21.03
N LEU A 746 7.40 -22.27 20.31
CA LEU A 746 7.00 -20.98 20.86
C LEU A 746 5.56 -21.01 21.41
N ALA A 747 4.70 -21.84 20.84
CA ALA A 747 3.32 -22.01 21.26
C ALA A 747 3.18 -23.13 22.32
N LYS A 748 3.53 -22.83 23.57
CA LYS A 748 3.10 -23.67 24.71
C LYS A 748 1.58 -23.49 24.89
N ASP A 749 0.83 -24.49 24.45
CA ASP A 749 -0.64 -24.48 24.43
C ASP A 749 -1.25 -24.67 25.85
N PRO A 750 -1.95 -23.67 26.42
CA PRO A 750 -2.67 -23.82 27.70
C PRO A 750 -3.94 -24.69 27.57
N THR A 751 -4.47 -24.87 26.35
CA THR A 751 -5.76 -25.57 26.12
C THR A 751 -5.63 -27.09 26.05
N SER A 752 -4.40 -27.62 26.07
CA SER A 752 -4.13 -29.06 26.05
C SER A 752 -4.23 -29.74 27.43
N SER A 753 -4.47 -28.97 28.51
CA SER A 753 -4.37 -29.48 29.90
C SER A 753 -5.66 -30.01 30.52
N MET A 754 -6.79 -30.13 29.80
CA MET A 754 -8.07 -30.57 30.40
C MET A 754 -8.65 -31.90 29.91
N LEU A 755 -7.88 -32.76 29.23
CA LEU A 755 -8.38 -34.07 28.77
C LEU A 755 -7.46 -35.26 29.08
N SER A 756 -6.61 -35.18 30.09
CA SER A 756 -5.82 -36.35 30.53
C SER A 756 -5.92 -36.58 32.04
N LEU A 757 -7.11 -36.94 32.49
CA LEU A 757 -7.34 -37.62 33.77
C LEU A 757 -8.35 -38.75 33.51
N GLY A 758 -7.85 -39.94 33.20
CA GLY A 758 -8.69 -41.11 32.99
C GLY A 758 -7.95 -42.34 32.48
N SER A 759 -7.72 -43.28 33.40
CA SER A 759 -7.41 -44.70 33.19
C SER A 759 -5.93 -45.08 33.00
N GLY A 760 -5.41 -45.76 34.03
CA GLY A 760 -4.11 -46.40 34.02
C GLY A 760 -4.13 -47.83 33.51
N SER A 761 -2.91 -48.35 33.36
CA SER A 761 -2.47 -49.75 33.37
C SER A 761 -3.07 -50.72 32.33
N GLY A 762 -2.21 -51.20 31.44
CA GLY A 762 -2.48 -52.37 30.59
C GLY A 762 -1.38 -52.59 29.56
N SER A 763 -0.59 -53.64 29.77
CA SER A 763 0.56 -54.07 28.97
C SER A 763 0.21 -54.64 27.58
N ASN A 764 1.25 -54.64 26.74
CA ASN A 764 1.62 -55.64 25.71
C ASN A 764 1.27 -55.45 24.22
N SER A 765 2.38 -55.43 23.46
CA SER A 765 2.67 -56.14 22.18
C SER A 765 1.75 -55.96 20.98
N ASP A 766 2.31 -55.40 19.90
CA ASP A 766 2.69 -56.14 18.68
C ASP A 766 2.50 -55.41 17.33
N SER A 767 3.56 -55.57 16.52
CA SER A 767 3.58 -55.69 15.05
C SER A 767 3.30 -54.45 14.18
N ARG A 768 4.41 -53.84 13.78
CA ARG A 768 4.60 -53.17 12.48
C ARG A 768 4.51 -54.19 11.34
N HIS A 769 3.81 -53.84 10.25
CA HIS A 769 4.15 -54.34 8.91
C HIS A 769 4.29 -53.17 7.92
N SER A 770 5.46 -53.14 7.32
CA SER A 770 5.93 -52.30 6.22
C SER A 770 5.41 -52.81 4.87
N MET A 771 5.29 -51.93 3.87
CA MET A 771 5.89 -52.20 2.55
C MET A 771 6.37 -50.90 1.89
N SER A 772 7.61 -50.97 1.41
CA SER A 772 8.42 -49.95 0.73
C SER A 772 8.75 -50.34 -0.71
N ALA A 773 9.15 -49.38 -1.54
CA ALA A 773 10.12 -49.56 -2.64
C ALA A 773 10.79 -48.19 -2.91
N SER A 774 12.00 -47.93 -2.36
CA SER A 774 13.35 -48.04 -2.98
C SER A 774 13.54 -47.13 -4.20
N THR A 775 14.43 -46.14 -4.20
CA THR A 775 15.91 -46.20 -4.41
C THR A 775 16.53 -44.83 -4.08
N SER A 776 17.78 -44.58 -3.71
CA SER A 776 18.98 -45.34 -3.30
C SER A 776 20.01 -44.26 -2.93
N GLU A 777 20.52 -44.24 -1.70
CA GLU A 777 21.67 -43.42 -1.30
C GLU A 777 22.95 -44.26 -1.40
N MET A 778 24.05 -43.59 -1.78
CA MET A 778 25.41 -44.13 -1.65
C MET A 778 26.14 -43.34 -0.54
N SER A 779 26.78 -44.13 0.30
CA SER A 779 27.37 -43.92 1.62
C SER A 779 28.74 -43.22 1.69
N SER A 780 29.04 -42.58 2.83
CA SER A 780 30.29 -42.77 3.60
C SER A 780 30.15 -42.27 5.05
N ALA A 781 30.79 -42.99 5.98
CA ALA A 781 30.60 -42.98 7.44
C ALA A 781 31.64 -42.11 8.20
N PRO A 782 31.92 -42.29 9.52
CA PRO A 782 31.18 -41.70 10.63
C PRO A 782 32.05 -40.89 11.62
N GLY A 783 31.40 -40.01 12.39
CA GLY A 783 31.87 -39.61 13.73
C GLY A 783 32.41 -38.18 13.85
N GLN A 784 31.69 -37.32 14.57
CA GLN A 784 32.19 -36.73 15.83
C GLN A 784 31.04 -35.99 16.52
N ARG A 785 30.74 -36.37 17.76
CA ARG A 785 29.95 -35.55 18.67
C ARG A 785 30.79 -34.32 19.03
N VAL A 786 30.27 -33.14 18.76
CA VAL A 786 30.70 -31.91 19.45
C VAL A 786 29.44 -31.23 19.96
N ASP A 787 29.32 -31.20 21.28
CA ASP A 787 28.31 -30.43 21.99
C ASP A 787 28.59 -28.93 21.86
N ASN A 788 27.51 -28.20 21.59
CA ASN A 788 27.14 -26.87 22.05
C ASN A 788 27.98 -25.61 21.73
N SER A 789 27.18 -24.57 21.45
CA SER A 789 27.39 -23.17 21.80
C SER A 789 28.51 -22.42 21.09
N ALA A 790 28.21 -21.91 19.89
CA ALA A 790 28.44 -20.54 19.44
C ALA A 790 28.22 -20.49 17.92
N ALA A 791 27.07 -19.94 17.49
CA ALA A 791 26.89 -19.52 16.10
C ALA A 791 26.29 -18.12 16.08
N THR A 792 27.08 -17.16 16.57
CA THR A 792 27.20 -15.85 15.92
C THR A 792 27.73 -16.09 14.51
N GLY A 793 26.83 -16.46 13.59
CA GLY A 793 27.13 -16.64 12.17
C GLY A 793 26.30 -15.67 11.36
N GLY A 794 26.96 -14.74 10.66
CA GLY A 794 26.37 -13.88 9.65
C GLY A 794 25.88 -14.68 8.44
N GLY A 795 24.86 -15.52 8.64
CA GLY A 795 24.15 -16.23 7.60
C GLY A 795 23.35 -15.25 6.75
N LYS A 796 23.58 -15.27 5.44
CA LYS A 796 22.83 -14.48 4.47
C LYS A 796 21.35 -14.90 4.50
N ARG A 797 20.44 -13.98 4.87
CA ARG A 797 18.98 -14.17 4.75
C ARG A 797 18.61 -14.68 3.35
N SER A 798 17.78 -15.72 3.28
CA SER A 798 17.27 -16.26 2.02
C SER A 798 16.02 -15.49 1.59
N ASN A 799 15.99 -15.06 0.33
CA ASN A 799 14.88 -14.28 -0.23
C ASN A 799 13.80 -15.22 -0.76
N VAL A 800 12.56 -15.07 -0.27
CA VAL A 800 11.42 -15.92 -0.61
C VAL A 800 10.31 -15.08 -1.24
N LEU A 801 9.92 -15.43 -2.46
CA LEU A 801 8.73 -14.92 -3.11
C LEU A 801 7.52 -15.75 -2.66
N VAL A 802 6.58 -15.15 -1.95
CA VAL A 802 5.33 -15.79 -1.52
C VAL A 802 4.20 -15.32 -2.43
N TYR A 803 3.60 -16.21 -3.22
CA TYR A 803 2.57 -15.86 -4.19
C TYR A 803 1.20 -16.40 -3.79
N TYR A 804 0.25 -15.50 -3.49
CA TYR A 804 -1.15 -15.85 -3.21
C TYR A 804 -2.01 -15.85 -4.47
N VAL A 805 -2.62 -17.00 -4.78
CA VAL A 805 -3.53 -17.20 -5.93
C VAL A 805 -4.97 -17.23 -5.44
N GLY A 806 -5.77 -16.23 -5.82
CA GLY A 806 -7.12 -16.02 -5.29
C GLY A 806 -7.20 -14.97 -4.18
N GLY A 807 -6.08 -14.31 -3.88
CA GLY A 807 -5.99 -13.12 -3.04
C GLY A 807 -5.40 -13.35 -1.64
N VAL A 808 -4.93 -12.27 -1.04
CA VAL A 808 -4.30 -12.23 0.30
C VAL A 808 -5.03 -11.21 1.18
N THR A 809 -5.18 -11.48 2.47
CA THR A 809 -5.75 -10.52 3.43
C THR A 809 -4.69 -9.61 4.01
N VAL A 810 -5.12 -8.45 4.48
CA VAL A 810 -4.28 -7.57 5.31
C VAL A 810 -3.70 -8.32 6.52
N ALA A 811 -4.49 -9.15 7.20
CA ALA A 811 -4.02 -9.90 8.36
C ALA A 811 -2.86 -10.85 8.03
N GLU A 812 -2.90 -11.49 6.85
CA GLU A 812 -1.80 -12.32 6.35
C GLU A 812 -0.58 -11.47 5.99
N LEU A 813 -0.78 -10.30 5.36
CA LEU A 813 0.31 -9.37 5.07
C LEU A 813 0.99 -8.90 6.36
N THR A 814 0.23 -8.48 7.36
CA THR A 814 0.77 -8.07 8.67
C THR A 814 1.50 -9.23 9.35
N ALA A 815 0.98 -10.46 9.30
CA ALA A 815 1.69 -11.62 9.84
C ALA A 815 3.03 -11.85 9.12
N ILE A 816 3.09 -11.68 7.80
CA ILE A 816 4.35 -11.80 7.03
C ILE A 816 5.31 -10.64 7.37
N ARG A 817 4.81 -9.41 7.54
CA ARG A 817 5.61 -8.26 8.01
C ARG A 817 6.21 -8.53 9.38
N PHE A 818 5.43 -9.07 10.31
CA PHE A 818 5.91 -9.51 11.63
C PHE A 818 7.03 -10.56 11.52
N LEU A 819 6.89 -11.56 10.63
CA LEU A 819 7.95 -12.52 10.39
C LEU A 819 9.20 -11.87 9.80
N ASN A 820 9.08 -10.92 8.87
CA ASN A 820 10.23 -10.20 8.32
C ASN A 820 11.03 -9.43 9.39
N GLN A 821 10.36 -8.99 10.46
CA GLN A 821 10.96 -8.28 11.59
C GLN A 821 11.58 -9.22 12.65
N ARG A 822 10.88 -10.30 13.02
CA ARG A 822 11.23 -11.12 14.22
C ARG A 822 12.17 -12.28 13.96
N GLN A 823 12.39 -12.69 12.71
CA GLN A 823 13.36 -13.74 12.37
C GLN A 823 14.47 -13.25 11.43
N SER A 824 15.56 -14.02 11.35
CA SER A 824 16.78 -13.66 10.62
C SER A 824 17.17 -14.66 9.52
N GLU A 825 16.36 -15.69 9.26
CA GLU A 825 16.63 -16.75 8.28
C GLU A 825 16.13 -16.37 6.88
N PHE A 826 14.96 -15.74 6.80
CA PHE A 826 14.24 -15.46 5.56
C PHE A 826 13.88 -13.98 5.41
N THR A 827 13.73 -13.54 4.16
CA THR A 827 13.13 -12.26 3.81
C THR A 827 12.01 -12.53 2.80
N PHE A 828 10.79 -12.15 3.15
CA PHE A 828 9.59 -12.40 2.35
C PHE A 828 9.26 -11.19 1.47
N PHE A 829 9.04 -11.47 0.19
CA PHE A 829 8.35 -10.57 -0.75
C PHE A 829 7.03 -11.23 -1.13
N VAL A 830 5.91 -10.50 -0.97
CA VAL A 830 4.57 -11.03 -1.23
C VAL A 830 4.10 -10.58 -2.60
N ALA A 831 3.68 -11.54 -3.42
CA ALA A 831 2.93 -11.31 -4.64
C ALA A 831 1.52 -11.87 -4.48
N ALA A 832 0.51 -11.23 -5.07
CA ALA A 832 -0.86 -11.73 -5.03
C ALA A 832 -1.63 -11.44 -6.31
N THR A 833 -2.71 -12.20 -6.55
CA THR A 833 -3.69 -11.81 -7.58
C THR A 833 -4.46 -10.54 -7.19
N SER A 834 -4.75 -10.37 -5.91
CA SER A 834 -5.40 -9.19 -5.32
C SER A 834 -5.18 -9.13 -3.81
N VAL A 835 -5.37 -7.96 -3.20
CA VAL A 835 -5.52 -7.79 -1.75
C VAL A 835 -7.02 -7.73 -1.44
N CYS A 836 -7.53 -8.71 -0.70
CA CYS A 836 -8.96 -8.93 -0.53
C CYS A 836 -9.38 -9.17 0.92
N ASN A 837 -10.69 -9.08 1.16
CA ASN A 837 -11.33 -9.37 2.45
C ASN A 837 -12.58 -10.24 2.26
N GLY A 838 -13.18 -10.71 3.36
CA GLY A 838 -14.34 -11.61 3.33
C GLY A 838 -15.52 -11.05 2.55
N SER A 839 -15.82 -9.76 2.69
CA SER A 839 -16.91 -9.11 1.97
C SER A 839 -16.68 -9.05 0.46
N ARG A 840 -15.44 -8.82 0.01
CA ARG A 840 -15.07 -8.87 -1.41
C ARG A 840 -15.12 -10.30 -1.96
N LEU A 841 -14.69 -11.27 -1.16
CA LEU A 841 -14.74 -12.68 -1.51
C LEU A 841 -16.17 -13.12 -1.82
N LEU A 842 -17.10 -12.87 -0.89
CA LEU A 842 -18.49 -13.24 -1.06
C LEU A 842 -19.15 -12.51 -2.24
N ARG A 843 -18.79 -11.25 -2.48
CA ARG A 843 -19.18 -10.50 -3.68
C ARG A 843 -18.59 -11.03 -4.98
N ALA A 844 -17.45 -11.69 -4.94
CA ALA A 844 -16.84 -12.34 -6.11
C ALA A 844 -17.45 -13.73 -6.39
N ILE A 845 -18.09 -14.34 -5.38
CA ILE A 845 -18.81 -15.62 -5.50
C ILE A 845 -20.21 -15.41 -6.08
N TYR A 846 -20.88 -14.34 -5.67
CA TYR A 846 -22.17 -13.92 -6.21
C TYR A 846 -22.04 -13.37 -7.63
#